data_AF-A0A937AXB4-F1
#
_entry.id   AF-A0A937AXB4-F1
#
_cell.length_a   1.000
_cell.length_b   1.000
_cell.length_c   1.000
_cell.angle_alpha   90.00
_cell.angle_beta   90.00
_cell.angle_gamma   90.00
#
_symmetry.space_group_name_H-M   'P 1'
#
loop_
_entity.id
_entity.type
_entity.pdbx_description
1 polymer ?
#
loop_
_entity_poly.entity_id
_entity_poly.type
_entity_poly.pdbx_seq_one_letter_code
_entity_poly.pdbx_strand_id
1 'polypeptide(L)'
;MSGLAAQALVFQKLPFALPPGVVAVPIVPGDRGPVRLCVVVRLSIPVGQSGSASRALAGPGGPFFSLRETYDSAVVLGCVCDSSGKVQQWVEIWHQRFDTAGPKMSTAKEVLTNHALDKRWSARCEMYARSSPGGILRTGFESEHPAPTLIDLRRGTSMLPTDPRTGKAWALCTDDALLTGKGLPAYSTSLHRYLYQPESDAMSSFVAVTAEAPNPPGATASSGADIREAMGFSTEVAVFNPGGGLLMVTPHAPVGLENYVQALTLIGTEDGSVSLLQSASRAAARAFDAPGGDEPGGTPPGTGLSSSAAGAFSADASMIFLSRHGMTGRLLETLYHKLCVLADVTAAVWGATAASQEPLLNVTAQSFRVHVGPGGTGLPFLWSSRAVLATPGGAVALPVKTTDRKLFACMESDSRSVYNAASSSRSASAWGELRVRRVQMQDDQMILEGTLTTQERVVASSRDSVWMRFGLGGGRVDLFANLEARGAMAAGELRVRTVPAKLPTDQAAELKAAEGMQIPEVFFEVAPLLSTPADVYSLAVLSVRTLLVNGESTLAVALDEMQSLARQVSAEHDASVPLAQRVLKVLKSDERFIDALGPHRLTGMKLSAGEAARIVPEALWAQVLAMIVRALPGVGPDSVSKDLGDAPPAALEKAFEPLRNDLYALVRKVRSMIVSDPAADAELHELVRASM
;
A
#
# COMPACT_ATOMS: atom_id res chain seq x y z
N MET A 1 -16.56 8.99 2.81
CA MET A 1 -17.38 8.80 4.04
C MET A 1 -17.30 7.38 4.61
N SER A 2 -17.09 6.31 3.82
CA SER A 2 -17.01 4.93 4.33
C SER A 2 -15.90 4.70 5.38
N GLY A 3 -14.70 5.26 5.17
CA GLY A 3 -13.56 5.09 6.08
C GLY A 3 -13.74 5.69 7.48
N LEU A 4 -14.36 6.87 7.60
CA LEU A 4 -14.62 7.50 8.91
C LEU A 4 -15.63 6.70 9.74
N ALA A 5 -16.67 6.14 9.10
CA ALA A 5 -17.65 5.28 9.76
C ALA A 5 -17.06 3.92 10.18
N ALA A 6 -16.00 3.43 9.52
CA ALA A 6 -15.28 2.24 9.97
C ALA A 6 -14.39 2.56 11.19
N GLN A 7 -13.63 3.66 11.15
CA GLN A 7 -12.78 4.10 12.27
C GLN A 7 -13.57 4.25 13.57
N ALA A 8 -14.80 4.71 13.45
CA ALA A 8 -15.77 4.88 14.51
C ALA A 8 -16.02 3.68 15.40
N LEU A 9 -16.21 2.53 14.76
CA LEU A 9 -16.63 1.30 15.40
C LEU A 9 -15.46 0.70 16.22
N VAL A 10 -14.23 1.01 15.82
CA VAL A 10 -13.04 0.28 16.26
C VAL A 10 -12.44 0.84 17.55
N PHE A 11 -12.68 2.10 17.88
CA PHE A 11 -12.20 2.72 19.13
C PHE A 11 -13.05 2.38 20.37
N GLN A 12 -14.09 1.56 20.21
CA GLN A 12 -14.95 1.14 21.31
C GLN A 12 -14.26 0.10 22.19
N LYS A 13 -14.51 0.17 23.51
CA LYS A 13 -14.03 -0.84 24.44
C LYS A 13 -14.73 -2.17 24.12
N LEU A 14 -13.95 -3.19 23.79
CA LEU A 14 -14.46 -4.53 23.51
C LEU A 14 -14.76 -5.29 24.83
N PRO A 15 -15.81 -6.14 24.88
CA PRO A 15 -16.73 -6.47 23.78
C PRO A 15 -17.77 -5.38 23.48
N PHE A 16 -18.16 -5.23 22.21
CA PHE A 16 -19.01 -4.13 21.72
C PHE A 16 -20.23 -4.62 20.93
N ALA A 17 -21.40 -4.02 21.13
CA ALA A 17 -22.59 -4.28 20.33
C ALA A 17 -22.64 -3.32 19.13
N LEU A 18 -22.87 -3.86 17.92
CA LEU A 18 -22.95 -3.04 16.71
C LEU A 18 -24.13 -2.03 16.78
N PRO A 19 -23.97 -0.84 16.19
CA PRO A 19 -25.03 0.16 16.18
C PRO A 19 -26.23 -0.30 15.32
N PRO A 20 -27.43 0.27 15.53
CA PRO A 20 -28.60 0.00 14.71
C PRO A 20 -28.32 0.20 13.21
N GLY A 21 -28.85 -0.69 12.37
CA GLY A 21 -28.65 -0.66 10.92
C GLY A 21 -27.31 -1.25 10.45
N VAL A 22 -26.45 -1.69 11.36
CA VAL A 22 -25.21 -2.43 11.05
C VAL A 22 -25.29 -3.81 11.69
N VAL A 23 -24.95 -4.85 10.93
CA VAL A 23 -24.92 -6.23 11.44
C VAL A 23 -23.62 -6.93 11.08
N ALA A 24 -23.24 -7.90 11.90
CA ALA A 24 -22.18 -8.85 11.65
C ALA A 24 -22.78 -10.11 11.02
N VAL A 25 -22.45 -10.37 9.75
CA VAL A 25 -22.94 -11.56 9.02
C VAL A 25 -21.79 -12.56 8.90
N PRO A 26 -21.95 -13.81 9.34
CA PRO A 26 -20.91 -14.84 9.17
C PRO A 26 -20.47 -14.95 7.71
N ILE A 27 -19.18 -15.07 7.46
CA ILE A 27 -18.70 -15.27 6.07
C ILE A 27 -18.84 -16.73 5.61
N VAL A 28 -19.07 -17.66 6.55
CA VAL A 28 -19.36 -19.06 6.28
C VAL A 28 -20.86 -19.29 6.41
N PRO A 29 -21.58 -19.61 5.32
CA PRO A 29 -23.01 -19.87 5.38
C PRO A 29 -23.40 -20.95 6.39
N GLY A 30 -24.39 -20.64 7.22
CA GLY A 30 -24.92 -21.59 8.22
C GLY A 30 -24.10 -21.73 9.50
N ASP A 31 -23.00 -20.97 9.66
CA ASP A 31 -22.17 -21.03 10.87
C ASP A 31 -22.94 -20.59 12.13
N ARG A 32 -22.99 -21.48 13.11
CA ARG A 32 -23.61 -21.31 14.44
C ARG A 32 -22.60 -21.49 15.58
N GLY A 33 -21.31 -21.40 15.27
CA GLY A 33 -20.25 -21.52 16.27
C GLY A 33 -20.36 -20.49 17.39
N PRO A 34 -19.76 -20.78 18.57
CA PRO A 34 -19.73 -19.86 19.70
C PRO A 34 -18.94 -18.58 19.41
N VAL A 35 -18.01 -18.65 18.44
CA VAL A 35 -17.22 -17.55 17.90
C VAL A 35 -17.30 -17.65 16.39
N ARG A 36 -17.61 -16.54 15.73
CA ARG A 36 -17.86 -16.48 14.28
C ARG A 36 -17.02 -15.39 13.66
N LEU A 37 -16.46 -15.68 12.49
CA LEU A 37 -15.85 -14.67 11.63
C LEU A 37 -16.93 -14.06 10.74
N CYS A 38 -17.15 -12.77 10.88
CA CYS A 38 -18.23 -12.07 10.21
C CYS A 38 -17.71 -10.89 9.40
N VAL A 39 -18.36 -10.61 8.27
CA VAL A 39 -18.24 -9.33 7.57
C VAL A 39 -19.26 -8.34 8.13
N VAL A 40 -18.87 -7.07 8.22
CA VAL A 40 -19.72 -6.02 8.77
C VAL A 40 -20.45 -5.36 7.60
N VAL A 41 -21.79 -5.37 7.66
CA VAL A 41 -22.64 -4.87 6.58
C VAL A 41 -23.66 -3.86 7.06
N ARG A 42 -24.01 -2.95 6.16
CA ARG A 42 -25.12 -2.02 6.33
C ARG A 42 -26.41 -2.70 5.89
N LEU A 43 -27.38 -2.79 6.78
CA LEU A 43 -28.73 -3.22 6.41
C LEU A 43 -29.37 -2.17 5.52
N SER A 44 -30.18 -2.61 4.56
CA SER A 44 -31.03 -1.71 3.79
C SER A 44 -32.07 -1.08 4.73
N ILE A 45 -31.99 0.22 4.96
CA ILE A 45 -33.06 0.95 5.66
C ILE A 45 -34.32 0.84 4.79
N PRO A 46 -35.47 0.41 5.32
CA PRO A 46 -36.74 0.46 4.60
C PRO A 46 -36.96 1.90 4.12
N VAL A 47 -37.14 2.08 2.81
CA VAL A 47 -37.48 3.38 2.23
C VAL A 47 -38.78 3.84 2.90
N GLY A 48 -38.69 4.87 3.74
CA GLY A 48 -39.88 5.59 4.20
C GLY A 48 -40.67 6.07 2.98
N GLN A 49 -41.99 6.19 3.12
CA GLN A 49 -43.00 6.37 2.05
C GLN A 49 -42.82 7.57 1.08
N SER A 50 -41.68 8.27 1.11
CA SER A 50 -41.28 9.25 0.11
C SER A 50 -41.02 8.55 -1.23
N GLY A 51 -41.98 8.66 -2.15
CA GLY A 51 -42.16 7.83 -3.34
C GLY A 51 -41.14 7.98 -4.48
N SER A 52 -39.84 7.99 -4.18
CA SER A 52 -38.78 7.81 -5.18
C SER A 52 -38.32 6.35 -5.19
N ALA A 53 -38.83 5.58 -6.16
CA ALA A 53 -38.82 4.11 -6.19
C ALA A 53 -37.45 3.44 -6.48
N SER A 54 -36.33 4.15 -6.32
CA SER A 54 -35.01 3.51 -6.35
C SER A 54 -34.53 3.31 -4.92
N ARG A 55 -34.61 2.07 -4.41
CA ARG A 55 -33.89 1.68 -3.21
C ARG A 55 -32.40 1.86 -3.48
N ALA A 56 -31.86 3.01 -3.11
CA ALA A 56 -30.43 3.23 -3.13
C ALA A 56 -29.82 2.26 -2.11
N LEU A 57 -29.27 1.15 -2.60
CA LEU A 57 -28.45 0.22 -1.83
C LEU A 57 -27.43 1.02 -1.02
N ALA A 58 -27.54 0.95 0.31
CA ALA A 58 -26.52 1.27 1.31
C ALA A 58 -25.63 2.52 1.06
N GLY A 59 -26.18 3.65 0.60
CA GLY A 59 -25.42 4.91 0.50
C GLY A 59 -24.14 4.86 -0.36
N PRO A 60 -23.33 5.93 -0.36
CA PRO A 60 -22.08 5.97 -1.11
C PRO A 60 -21.08 4.94 -0.55
N GLY A 61 -20.83 3.87 -1.30
CA GLY A 61 -19.89 2.79 -0.97
C GLY A 61 -20.47 1.37 -0.93
N GLY A 62 -21.79 1.21 -1.11
CA GLY A 62 -22.42 -0.10 -1.11
C GLY A 62 -22.58 -0.72 0.29
N PRO A 63 -23.02 -1.99 0.37
CA PRO A 63 -23.41 -2.64 1.64
C PRO A 63 -22.23 -2.94 2.57
N PHE A 64 -21.01 -3.01 2.04
CA PHE A 64 -19.81 -3.34 2.79
C PHE A 64 -19.06 -2.08 3.22
N PHE A 65 -18.42 -2.13 4.39
CA PHE A 65 -17.46 -1.09 4.80
C PHE A 65 -16.11 -1.36 4.12
N SER A 66 -15.96 -0.90 2.87
CA SER A 66 -14.67 -0.95 2.17
C SER A 66 -13.62 -0.11 2.90
N LEU A 67 -12.52 -0.75 3.27
CA LEU A 67 -11.38 -0.14 3.95
C LEU A 67 -10.34 0.34 2.94
N ARG A 68 -10.10 -0.46 1.89
CA ARG A 68 -9.18 -0.17 0.78
C ARG A 68 -9.38 -1.18 -0.35
N GLU A 69 -8.90 -0.79 -1.51
CA GLU A 69 -8.74 -1.66 -2.67
C GLU A 69 -7.25 -1.66 -3.06
N THR A 70 -6.79 -2.81 -3.52
CA THR A 70 -5.47 -3.01 -4.12
C THR A 70 -5.68 -3.65 -5.49
N TYR A 71 -4.66 -3.72 -6.32
CA TYR A 71 -4.83 -4.27 -7.67
C TYR A 71 -5.28 -5.75 -7.73
N ASP A 72 -5.08 -6.55 -6.66
CA ASP A 72 -5.47 -7.97 -6.61
C ASP A 72 -6.39 -8.33 -5.42
N SER A 73 -6.88 -7.33 -4.68
CA SER A 73 -7.71 -7.59 -3.50
C SER A 73 -8.58 -6.41 -3.13
N ALA A 74 -9.76 -6.73 -2.57
CA ALA A 74 -10.57 -5.77 -1.85
C ALA A 74 -10.56 -6.12 -0.36
N VAL A 75 -10.45 -5.07 0.48
CA VAL A 75 -10.36 -5.22 1.93
C VAL A 75 -11.55 -4.55 2.57
N VAL A 76 -12.33 -5.34 3.31
CA VAL A 76 -13.54 -4.88 3.99
C VAL A 76 -13.41 -5.07 5.49
N LEU A 77 -14.17 -4.28 6.26
CA LEU A 77 -14.25 -4.42 7.70
C LEU A 77 -14.99 -5.71 8.07
N GLY A 78 -14.38 -6.49 8.96
CA GLY A 78 -14.99 -7.66 9.60
C GLY A 78 -14.90 -7.60 11.12
N CYS A 79 -15.52 -8.56 11.78
CA CYS A 79 -15.34 -8.84 13.20
C CYS A 79 -15.16 -10.33 13.45
N VAL A 80 -14.49 -10.64 14.56
CA VAL A 80 -14.77 -11.85 15.32
C VAL A 80 -15.87 -11.50 16.31
N CYS A 81 -16.98 -12.22 16.24
CA CYS A 81 -18.17 -11.95 17.02
C CYS A 81 -18.61 -13.22 17.78
N ASP A 82 -19.15 -13.08 19.00
CA ASP A 82 -19.66 -14.22 19.76
C ASP A 82 -21.07 -14.67 19.29
N SER A 83 -21.63 -15.71 19.92
CA SER A 83 -22.99 -16.19 19.60
C SER A 83 -24.09 -15.15 19.84
N SER A 84 -23.87 -14.16 20.70
CA SER A 84 -24.78 -13.04 20.95
C SER A 84 -24.63 -11.89 19.95
N GLY A 85 -23.66 -11.98 19.05
CA GLY A 85 -23.36 -10.96 18.04
C GLY A 85 -22.53 -9.79 18.58
N LYS A 86 -21.95 -9.91 19.78
CA LYS A 86 -21.02 -8.90 20.29
C LYS A 86 -19.67 -9.07 19.64
N VAL A 87 -19.10 -7.96 19.18
CA VAL A 87 -17.76 -7.87 18.61
C VAL A 87 -16.74 -8.12 19.71
N GLN A 88 -15.93 -9.15 19.51
CA GLN A 88 -14.80 -9.52 20.37
C GLN A 88 -13.48 -8.97 19.82
N GLN A 89 -13.37 -8.85 18.49
CA GLN A 89 -12.19 -8.31 17.81
C GLN A 89 -12.57 -7.73 16.46
N TRP A 90 -12.00 -6.58 16.09
CA TRP A 90 -12.09 -6.04 14.73
C TRP A 90 -11.02 -6.65 13.84
N VAL A 91 -11.41 -7.03 12.63
CA VAL A 91 -10.52 -7.63 11.64
C VAL A 91 -10.71 -6.97 10.28
N GLU A 92 -9.72 -7.12 9.43
CA GLU A 92 -9.81 -6.81 8.02
C GLU A 92 -9.94 -8.13 7.28
N ILE A 93 -10.97 -8.22 6.44
CA ILE A 93 -11.19 -9.39 5.58
C ILE A 93 -10.79 -8.99 4.18
N TRP A 94 -9.69 -9.56 3.74
CA TRP A 94 -9.18 -9.44 2.38
C TRP A 94 -9.79 -10.55 1.55
N HIS A 95 -10.31 -10.20 0.39
CA HIS A 95 -10.68 -11.19 -0.61
C HIS A 95 -10.02 -10.85 -1.94
N GLN A 96 -9.52 -11.89 -2.59
CA GLN A 96 -8.84 -11.81 -3.87
C GLN A 96 -9.82 -11.31 -4.96
N ARG A 97 -9.46 -10.26 -5.69
CA ARG A 97 -10.34 -9.56 -6.65
C ARG A 97 -9.54 -9.06 -7.86
N PHE A 98 -10.13 -9.09 -9.07
CA PHE A 98 -9.38 -8.90 -10.33
C PHE A 98 -10.08 -8.04 -11.39
N ASP A 99 -11.28 -7.59 -11.10
CA ASP A 99 -12.08 -6.69 -11.94
C ASP A 99 -11.69 -5.21 -11.77
N THR A 100 -10.79 -4.90 -10.84
CA THR A 100 -10.24 -3.55 -10.64
C THR A 100 -9.25 -3.25 -11.76
N ALA A 101 -9.52 -2.20 -12.55
CA ALA A 101 -8.71 -1.63 -13.63
C ALA A 101 -7.33 -2.32 -13.78
N GLY A 102 -7.29 -3.39 -14.60
CA GLY A 102 -6.10 -4.21 -14.76
C GLY A 102 -4.87 -3.39 -15.14
N PRO A 103 -3.66 -3.95 -15.02
CA PRO A 103 -2.44 -3.18 -15.23
C PRO A 103 -2.47 -2.46 -16.57
N LYS A 104 -2.08 -1.19 -16.58
CA LYS A 104 -1.95 -0.45 -17.83
C LYS A 104 -0.86 -1.04 -18.73
N MET A 105 0.17 -1.65 -18.14
CA MET A 105 1.25 -2.30 -18.88
C MET A 105 0.80 -3.64 -19.43
N SER A 106 0.90 -3.78 -20.75
CA SER A 106 0.49 -5.00 -21.45
C SER A 106 1.39 -6.20 -21.10
N THR A 107 2.67 -5.96 -20.84
CA THR A 107 3.59 -6.95 -20.25
C THR A 107 3.00 -7.56 -18.98
N ALA A 108 2.65 -6.73 -18.00
CA ALA A 108 2.17 -7.18 -16.71
C ALA A 108 0.86 -7.97 -16.84
N LYS A 109 -0.03 -7.62 -17.77
CA LYS A 109 -1.25 -8.40 -18.05
C LYS A 109 -0.93 -9.85 -18.46
N GLU A 110 0.09 -10.06 -19.29
CA GLU A 110 0.45 -11.42 -19.76
C GLU A 110 1.10 -12.29 -18.67
N VAL A 111 1.64 -11.67 -17.63
CA VAL A 111 2.28 -12.38 -16.50
C VAL A 111 1.25 -12.82 -15.47
N LEU A 112 0.16 -12.06 -15.35
CA LEU A 112 -0.84 -12.33 -14.33
C LEU A 112 -1.81 -13.39 -14.81
N THR A 113 -1.82 -14.50 -14.08
CA THR A 113 -2.82 -15.57 -14.20
C THR A 113 -3.37 -15.88 -12.82
N ASN A 114 -4.52 -16.56 -12.72
CA ASN A 114 -5.06 -16.94 -11.43
C ASN A 114 -4.04 -17.76 -10.62
N HIS A 115 -3.32 -18.69 -11.25
CA HIS A 115 -2.28 -19.48 -10.58
C HIS A 115 -1.14 -18.60 -10.01
N ALA A 116 -0.64 -17.64 -10.80
CA ALA A 116 0.39 -16.71 -10.33
C ALA A 116 -0.10 -15.87 -9.14
N LEU A 117 -1.37 -15.46 -9.17
CA LEU A 117 -2.01 -14.67 -8.13
C LEU A 117 -2.28 -15.49 -6.87
N ASP A 118 -2.68 -16.75 -6.98
CA ASP A 118 -2.89 -17.65 -5.84
C ASP A 118 -1.56 -17.97 -5.14
N LYS A 119 -0.50 -18.19 -5.92
CA LYS A 119 0.86 -18.36 -5.39
C LYS A 119 1.33 -17.11 -4.65
N ARG A 120 1.11 -15.93 -5.24
CA ARG A 120 1.45 -14.64 -4.61
C ARG A 120 0.63 -14.41 -3.33
N TRP A 121 -0.66 -14.75 -3.35
CA TRP A 121 -1.54 -14.65 -2.21
C TRP A 121 -1.06 -15.51 -1.04
N SER A 122 -0.69 -16.76 -1.34
CA SER A 122 -0.14 -17.70 -0.34
C SER A 122 1.14 -17.16 0.29
N ALA A 123 2.09 -16.68 -0.54
CA ALA A 123 3.32 -16.07 -0.06
C ALA A 123 3.06 -14.82 0.80
N ARG A 124 2.05 -14.01 0.43
CA ARG A 124 1.61 -12.84 1.20
C ARG A 124 1.02 -13.24 2.55
N CYS A 125 0.16 -14.26 2.61
CA CYS A 125 -0.39 -14.77 3.87
C CYS A 125 0.71 -15.22 4.82
N GLU A 126 1.72 -15.94 4.31
CA GLU A 126 2.87 -16.37 5.11
C GLU A 126 3.74 -15.19 5.58
N MET A 127 3.91 -14.17 4.75
CA MET A 127 4.58 -12.94 5.16
C MET A 127 3.83 -12.26 6.32
N TYR A 128 2.52 -12.02 6.20
CA TYR A 128 1.71 -11.39 7.24
C TYR A 128 1.65 -12.22 8.52
N ALA A 129 1.60 -13.55 8.40
CA ALA A 129 1.62 -14.45 9.55
C ALA A 129 2.90 -14.29 10.39
N ARG A 130 4.04 -13.99 9.75
CA ARG A 130 5.34 -13.78 10.43
C ARG A 130 5.58 -12.36 10.90
N SER A 131 5.13 -11.35 10.16
CA SER A 131 5.53 -9.96 10.38
C SER A 131 4.49 -9.11 11.11
N SER A 132 3.20 -9.45 11.01
CA SER A 132 2.12 -8.66 11.59
C SER A 132 2.01 -8.89 13.10
N PRO A 133 1.87 -7.85 13.92
CA PRO A 133 1.47 -7.97 15.33
C PRO A 133 0.12 -8.71 15.43
N GLY A 134 0.15 -9.93 15.96
CA GLY A 134 -1.03 -10.81 16.03
C GLY A 134 -1.24 -11.72 14.81
N GLY A 135 -0.35 -11.66 13.82
CA GLY A 135 -0.35 -12.56 12.66
C GLY A 135 -1.60 -12.45 11.79
N ILE A 136 -2.03 -13.59 11.24
CA ILE A 136 -3.31 -13.74 10.54
C ILE A 136 -4.20 -14.72 11.32
N LEU A 137 -5.52 -14.56 11.21
CA LEU A 137 -6.48 -15.54 11.72
C LEU A 137 -6.60 -16.63 10.65
N ARG A 138 -6.09 -17.83 10.93
CA ARG A 138 -6.10 -18.97 9.99
C ARG A 138 -7.51 -19.56 9.88
N THR A 139 -8.04 -19.55 8.66
CA THR A 139 -9.39 -20.03 8.32
C THR A 139 -9.37 -21.23 7.39
N GLY A 140 -8.24 -21.53 6.74
CA GLY A 140 -8.12 -22.48 5.62
C GLY A 140 -8.32 -21.79 4.27
N PHE A 141 -9.02 -20.65 4.24
CA PHE A 141 -9.29 -19.91 3.01
C PHE A 141 -8.08 -19.16 2.43
N GLU A 142 -6.95 -19.20 3.13
CA GLU A 142 -5.68 -18.66 2.66
C GLU A 142 -5.06 -19.52 1.55
N SER A 143 -5.44 -20.80 1.50
CA SER A 143 -4.96 -21.80 0.55
C SER A 143 -6.07 -22.55 -0.19
N GLU A 144 -7.31 -22.54 0.33
CA GLU A 144 -8.47 -23.18 -0.28
C GLU A 144 -9.49 -22.13 -0.70
N HIS A 145 -10.02 -22.25 -1.92
CA HIS A 145 -11.03 -21.32 -2.43
C HIS A 145 -12.36 -21.53 -1.69
N PRO A 146 -12.88 -20.54 -0.94
CA PRO A 146 -14.19 -20.65 -0.32
C PRO A 146 -15.29 -20.62 -1.38
N ALA A 147 -16.45 -21.17 -1.03
CA ALA A 147 -17.65 -20.98 -1.83
C ALA A 147 -17.99 -19.48 -1.93
N PRO A 148 -18.45 -18.99 -3.09
CA PRO A 148 -18.98 -17.64 -3.20
C PRO A 148 -20.12 -17.45 -2.18
N THR A 149 -20.23 -16.26 -1.59
CA THR A 149 -21.17 -16.02 -0.49
C THR A 149 -22.13 -14.89 -0.82
N LEU A 150 -23.41 -15.12 -0.57
CA LEU A 150 -24.44 -14.10 -0.66
C LEU A 150 -24.81 -13.62 0.74
N ILE A 151 -25.17 -12.34 0.85
CA ILE A 151 -25.65 -11.74 2.08
C ILE A 151 -27.05 -11.19 1.84
N ASP A 152 -28.01 -11.78 2.54
CA ASP A 152 -29.37 -11.24 2.61
C ASP A 152 -29.36 -9.98 3.49
N LEU A 153 -29.47 -8.81 2.87
CA LEU A 153 -29.42 -7.52 3.56
C LEU A 153 -30.68 -7.22 4.39
N ARG A 154 -31.75 -8.01 4.24
CA ARG A 154 -32.95 -7.90 5.09
C ARG A 154 -32.80 -8.74 6.34
N ARG A 155 -32.31 -9.96 6.18
CA ARG A 155 -32.21 -10.93 7.29
C ARG A 155 -30.90 -10.82 8.05
N GLY A 156 -29.87 -10.20 7.46
CA GLY A 156 -28.53 -10.17 8.05
C GLY A 156 -27.91 -11.57 8.11
N THR A 157 -28.16 -12.41 7.10
CA THR A 157 -27.71 -13.80 7.06
C THR A 157 -26.93 -14.08 5.78
N SER A 158 -25.89 -14.90 5.88
CA SER A 158 -25.14 -15.42 4.75
C SER A 158 -25.85 -16.63 4.13
N MET A 159 -25.81 -16.75 2.81
CA MET A 159 -26.42 -17.82 2.05
C MET A 159 -25.44 -18.33 0.98
N LEU A 160 -25.52 -19.62 0.67
CA LEU A 160 -24.84 -20.17 -0.50
C LEU A 160 -25.62 -19.78 -1.76
N PRO A 161 -24.96 -19.30 -2.82
CA PRO A 161 -25.59 -19.10 -4.11
C PRO A 161 -25.94 -20.45 -4.72
N THR A 162 -27.24 -20.71 -4.87
CA THR A 162 -27.77 -21.89 -5.57
C THR A 162 -28.49 -21.46 -6.84
N ASP A 163 -28.38 -22.24 -7.92
CA ASP A 163 -29.17 -22.01 -9.12
C ASP A 163 -30.65 -22.27 -8.84
N PRO A 164 -31.55 -21.29 -9.08
CA PRO A 164 -32.97 -21.46 -8.79
C PRO A 164 -33.64 -22.59 -9.59
N ARG A 165 -33.07 -23.01 -10.72
CA ARG A 165 -33.61 -24.09 -11.55
C ARG A 165 -33.23 -25.48 -11.04
N THR A 166 -31.97 -25.66 -10.63
CA THR A 166 -31.43 -26.98 -10.27
C THR A 166 -31.35 -27.18 -8.75
N GLY A 167 -31.38 -26.10 -7.97
CA GLY A 167 -31.15 -26.10 -6.52
C GLY A 167 -29.68 -26.34 -6.13
N LYS A 168 -28.78 -26.52 -7.09
CA LYS A 168 -27.37 -26.86 -6.85
C LYS A 168 -26.54 -25.61 -6.56
N ALA A 169 -25.55 -25.75 -5.70
CA ALA A 169 -24.66 -24.66 -5.32
C ALA A 169 -23.66 -24.32 -6.44
N TRP A 170 -23.34 -23.04 -6.56
CA TRP A 170 -22.28 -22.54 -7.42
C TRP A 170 -20.92 -22.61 -6.71
N ALA A 171 -19.88 -23.03 -7.43
CA ALA A 171 -18.50 -23.07 -6.97
C ALA A 171 -17.55 -22.52 -8.05
N LEU A 172 -16.37 -22.06 -7.66
CA LEU A 172 -15.31 -21.67 -8.60
C LEU A 172 -14.78 -22.89 -9.35
N CYS A 173 -14.72 -22.83 -10.68
CA CYS A 173 -14.10 -23.87 -11.49
C CYS A 173 -12.59 -23.62 -11.61
N THR A 174 -11.78 -24.53 -11.06
CA THR A 174 -10.31 -24.54 -11.20
C THR A 174 -9.80 -25.66 -12.11
N ASP A 175 -10.70 -26.46 -12.70
CA ASP A 175 -10.37 -27.55 -13.61
C ASP A 175 -10.15 -27.02 -15.04
N ASP A 176 -8.87 -26.90 -15.42
CA ASP A 176 -8.45 -26.43 -16.73
C ASP A 176 -8.95 -27.32 -17.88
N ALA A 177 -9.03 -28.63 -17.68
CA ALA A 177 -9.46 -29.57 -18.71
C ALA A 177 -10.96 -29.41 -18.98
N LEU A 178 -11.75 -29.24 -17.91
CA LEU A 178 -13.18 -28.95 -18.02
C LEU A 178 -13.44 -27.62 -18.73
N LEU A 179 -12.72 -26.55 -18.37
CA LEU A 179 -12.85 -25.24 -19.01
C LEU A 179 -12.48 -25.30 -20.50
N THR A 180 -11.31 -25.88 -20.81
CA THR A 180 -10.82 -26.00 -22.19
C THR A 180 -11.76 -26.86 -23.04
N GLY A 181 -12.30 -27.95 -22.47
CA GLY A 181 -13.30 -28.80 -23.14
C GLY A 181 -14.60 -28.07 -23.48
N LYS A 182 -14.89 -26.94 -22.83
CA LYS A 182 -16.02 -26.05 -23.12
C LYS A 182 -15.64 -24.85 -23.99
N GLY A 183 -14.41 -24.78 -24.48
CA GLY A 183 -13.89 -23.65 -25.24
C GLY A 183 -13.68 -22.39 -24.40
N LEU A 184 -13.59 -22.54 -23.07
CA LEU A 184 -13.31 -21.44 -22.14
C LEU A 184 -11.81 -21.38 -21.82
N PRO A 185 -11.26 -20.19 -21.54
CA PRO A 185 -9.89 -20.06 -21.04
C PRO A 185 -9.66 -20.86 -19.77
N ALA A 186 -8.53 -21.57 -19.72
CA ALA A 186 -8.09 -22.31 -18.53
C ALA A 186 -7.88 -21.36 -17.33
N TYR A 187 -8.16 -21.87 -16.12
CA TYR A 187 -8.00 -21.12 -14.87
C TYR A 187 -6.53 -20.76 -14.64
N SER A 188 -5.62 -21.72 -14.80
CA SER A 188 -4.20 -21.55 -14.44
C SER A 188 -3.42 -20.59 -15.34
N THR A 189 -3.86 -20.41 -16.59
CA THR A 189 -3.17 -19.61 -17.62
C THR A 189 -3.91 -18.34 -18.03
N SER A 190 -5.01 -18.00 -17.35
CA SER A 190 -5.77 -16.78 -17.62
C SER A 190 -6.14 -16.04 -16.33
N LEU A 191 -6.71 -14.85 -16.47
CA LEU A 191 -7.35 -14.11 -15.37
C LEU A 191 -8.85 -14.38 -15.27
N HIS A 192 -9.40 -15.15 -16.22
CA HIS A 192 -10.82 -15.36 -16.31
C HIS A 192 -11.27 -16.39 -15.26
N ARG A 193 -12.36 -16.06 -14.57
CA ARG A 193 -12.95 -16.94 -13.55
C ARG A 193 -14.37 -17.30 -13.93
N TYR A 194 -14.70 -18.56 -13.72
CA TYR A 194 -16.01 -19.12 -14.02
C TYR A 194 -16.56 -19.84 -12.81
N LEU A 195 -17.83 -19.60 -12.48
CA LEU A 195 -18.57 -20.45 -11.56
C LEU A 195 -19.23 -21.60 -12.31
N TYR A 196 -19.30 -22.76 -11.68
CA TYR A 196 -19.96 -23.96 -12.19
C TYR A 196 -20.68 -24.70 -11.05
N GLN A 197 -21.44 -25.73 -11.39
CA GLN A 197 -22.13 -26.63 -10.46
C GLN A 197 -21.41 -27.97 -10.45
N PRO A 198 -20.54 -28.26 -9.46
CA PRO A 198 -19.77 -29.50 -9.41
C PRO A 198 -20.63 -30.75 -9.54
N GLU A 199 -21.82 -30.76 -8.95
CA GLU A 199 -22.75 -31.88 -8.97
C GLU A 199 -23.45 -32.12 -10.33
N SER A 200 -23.25 -31.26 -11.33
CA SER A 200 -23.88 -31.34 -12.65
C SER A 200 -22.92 -31.84 -13.75
N ASP A 201 -21.66 -32.14 -13.41
CA ASP A 201 -20.61 -32.64 -14.31
C ASP A 201 -20.62 -31.96 -15.69
N ALA A 202 -20.63 -32.73 -16.78
CA ALA A 202 -20.57 -32.26 -18.16
C ALA A 202 -21.77 -31.38 -18.58
N MET A 203 -22.88 -31.41 -17.83
CA MET A 203 -24.08 -30.60 -18.07
C MET A 203 -24.09 -29.31 -17.26
N SER A 204 -23.03 -29.04 -16.47
CA SER A 204 -22.94 -27.81 -15.71
C SER A 204 -23.01 -26.58 -16.63
N SER A 205 -23.87 -25.64 -16.26
CA SER A 205 -23.80 -24.27 -16.75
C SER A 205 -22.56 -23.59 -16.17
N PHE A 206 -22.06 -22.59 -16.89
CA PHE A 206 -20.93 -21.76 -16.47
C PHE A 206 -21.38 -20.30 -16.41
N VAL A 207 -20.92 -19.58 -15.38
CA VAL A 207 -21.15 -18.14 -15.23
C VAL A 207 -19.80 -17.44 -15.15
N ALA A 208 -19.52 -16.55 -16.10
CA ALA A 208 -18.34 -15.71 -16.10
C ALA A 208 -18.41 -14.69 -14.94
N VAL A 209 -17.37 -14.63 -14.11
CA VAL A 209 -17.31 -13.69 -12.97
C VAL A 209 -16.54 -12.42 -13.33
N THR A 210 -15.51 -12.55 -14.16
CA THR A 210 -14.69 -11.41 -14.60
C THR A 210 -15.32 -10.73 -15.81
N ALA A 211 -15.36 -9.40 -15.83
CA ALA A 211 -16.06 -8.63 -16.86
C ALA A 211 -15.59 -8.93 -18.30
N GLU A 212 -14.30 -9.20 -18.51
CA GLU A 212 -13.71 -9.48 -19.83
C GLU A 212 -13.69 -10.97 -20.19
N ALA A 213 -14.26 -11.86 -19.37
CA ALA A 213 -14.25 -13.29 -19.66
C ALA A 213 -15.13 -13.62 -20.87
N PRO A 214 -14.64 -14.45 -21.82
CA PRO A 214 -15.47 -15.01 -22.87
C PRO A 214 -16.71 -15.69 -22.31
N ASN A 215 -17.87 -15.44 -22.92
CA ASN A 215 -19.11 -16.11 -22.51
C ASN A 215 -19.06 -17.59 -22.91
N PRO A 216 -19.59 -18.49 -22.06
CA PRO A 216 -19.76 -19.88 -22.45
C PRO A 216 -20.66 -20.01 -23.67
N PRO A 217 -20.40 -20.99 -24.56
CA PRO A 217 -21.29 -21.26 -25.69
C PRO A 217 -22.74 -21.46 -25.24
N GLY A 218 -23.66 -20.66 -25.78
CA GLY A 218 -25.09 -20.73 -25.44
C GLY A 218 -25.51 -19.92 -24.20
N ALA A 219 -24.61 -19.18 -23.56
CA ALA A 219 -24.99 -18.25 -22.49
C ALA A 219 -25.79 -17.06 -23.05
N THR A 220 -26.93 -16.76 -22.43
CA THR A 220 -27.79 -15.62 -22.78
C THR A 220 -27.37 -14.32 -22.11
N ALA A 221 -26.56 -14.38 -21.05
CA ALA A 221 -26.06 -13.23 -20.34
C ALA A 221 -24.69 -12.80 -20.88
N SER A 222 -24.53 -11.50 -21.11
CA SER A 222 -23.26 -10.90 -21.50
C SER A 222 -22.28 -10.89 -20.32
N SER A 223 -21.04 -11.29 -20.58
CA SER A 223 -19.83 -11.00 -19.80
C SER A 223 -19.88 -9.58 -19.24
N GLY A 224 -19.84 -9.44 -17.91
CA GLY A 224 -19.96 -8.16 -17.21
C GLY A 224 -21.38 -7.75 -16.79
N ALA A 225 -22.41 -8.56 -17.06
CA ALA A 225 -23.72 -8.42 -16.40
C ALA A 225 -23.57 -8.58 -14.88
N ASP A 226 -24.43 -7.92 -14.11
CA ASP A 226 -24.46 -8.06 -12.65
C ASP A 226 -24.54 -9.56 -12.32
N ILE A 227 -23.53 -10.09 -11.62
CA ILE A 227 -23.47 -11.51 -11.27
C ILE A 227 -24.76 -11.96 -10.56
N ARG A 228 -25.45 -11.04 -9.88
CA ARG A 228 -26.77 -11.26 -9.28
C ARG A 228 -27.81 -11.61 -10.33
N GLU A 229 -27.89 -10.86 -11.43
CA GLU A 229 -28.80 -11.14 -12.53
C GLU A 229 -28.47 -12.47 -13.20
N ALA A 230 -27.18 -12.71 -13.47
CA ALA A 230 -26.73 -13.96 -14.09
C ALA A 230 -27.07 -15.20 -13.23
N MET A 231 -27.08 -15.06 -11.91
CA MET A 231 -27.46 -16.13 -10.98
C MET A 231 -28.93 -16.08 -10.54
N GLY A 232 -29.74 -15.13 -11.03
CA GLY A 232 -31.16 -15.01 -10.71
C GLY A 232 -31.50 -14.47 -9.31
N PHE A 233 -30.58 -13.73 -8.66
CA PHE A 233 -30.79 -13.15 -7.34
C PHE A 233 -31.37 -11.73 -7.38
N SER A 234 -32.15 -11.39 -6.34
CA SER A 234 -32.74 -10.06 -6.19
C SER A 234 -31.68 -8.99 -5.85
N THR A 235 -32.04 -7.73 -6.06
CA THR A 235 -31.20 -6.57 -5.70
C THR A 235 -31.00 -6.40 -4.19
N GLU A 236 -31.75 -7.12 -3.36
CA GLU A 236 -31.67 -7.09 -1.89
C GLU A 236 -30.55 -7.98 -1.33
N VAL A 237 -29.86 -8.69 -2.22
CA VAL A 237 -28.71 -9.52 -1.89
C VAL A 237 -27.43 -8.77 -2.24
N ALA A 238 -26.49 -8.74 -1.29
CA ALA A 238 -25.12 -8.32 -1.54
C ALA A 238 -24.26 -9.55 -1.83
N VAL A 239 -23.34 -9.43 -2.79
CA VAL A 239 -22.43 -10.53 -3.13
C VAL A 239 -21.10 -10.29 -2.45
N PHE A 240 -20.68 -11.23 -1.60
CA PHE A 240 -19.38 -11.24 -0.94
C PHE A 240 -18.49 -12.31 -1.58
N ASN A 241 -17.31 -11.90 -2.05
CA ASN A 241 -16.37 -12.78 -2.75
C ASN A 241 -17.00 -13.56 -3.94
N PRO A 242 -17.57 -12.86 -4.94
CA PRO A 242 -18.30 -13.47 -6.04
C PRO A 242 -17.51 -14.54 -6.81
N GLY A 243 -16.20 -14.38 -6.91
CA GLY A 243 -15.33 -15.26 -7.68
C GLY A 243 -14.67 -16.38 -6.88
N GLY A 244 -15.12 -16.66 -5.66
CA GLY A 244 -14.49 -17.67 -4.79
C GLY A 244 -13.00 -17.44 -4.59
N GLY A 245 -12.56 -16.18 -4.55
CA GLY A 245 -11.16 -15.83 -4.34
C GLY A 245 -10.68 -16.25 -2.97
N LEU A 246 -9.37 -16.50 -2.85
CA LEU A 246 -8.75 -16.77 -1.55
C LEU A 246 -9.00 -15.60 -0.58
N LEU A 247 -9.06 -15.91 0.71
CA LEU A 247 -9.27 -14.93 1.78
C LEU A 247 -8.05 -14.84 2.68
N MET A 248 -7.87 -13.68 3.29
CA MET A 248 -6.88 -13.45 4.33
C MET A 248 -7.53 -12.57 5.39
N VAL A 249 -7.35 -12.95 6.66
CA VAL A 249 -7.99 -12.26 7.78
C VAL A 249 -6.90 -11.75 8.72
N THR A 250 -6.82 -10.44 8.87
CA THR A 250 -5.81 -9.78 9.71
C THR A 250 -6.46 -8.98 10.83
N PRO A 251 -5.86 -8.88 12.03
CA PRO A 251 -6.31 -7.93 13.03
C PRO A 251 -6.38 -6.51 12.45
N HIS A 252 -7.45 -5.78 12.72
CA HIS A 252 -7.59 -4.42 12.19
C HIS A 252 -6.82 -3.40 13.03
N ALA A 253 -6.03 -2.58 12.36
CA ALA A 253 -5.34 -1.43 12.94
C ALA A 253 -6.10 -0.14 12.56
N PRO A 254 -6.78 0.52 13.50
CA PRO A 254 -7.72 1.60 13.17
C PRO A 254 -7.07 2.91 12.72
N VAL A 255 -5.84 3.17 13.16
CA VAL A 255 -5.22 4.48 12.97
C VAL A 255 -4.39 4.47 11.69
N GLY A 256 -4.71 5.34 10.73
CA GLY A 256 -3.83 5.62 9.59
C GLY A 256 -2.54 6.30 10.04
N LEU A 257 -1.41 6.02 9.37
CA LEU A 257 -0.11 6.61 9.74
C LEU A 257 -0.16 8.14 9.78
N GLU A 258 -0.79 8.79 8.78
CA GLU A 258 -0.90 10.25 8.76
C GLU A 258 -1.70 10.80 9.94
N ASN A 259 -2.81 10.16 10.28
CA ASN A 259 -3.63 10.56 11.43
C ASN A 259 -2.86 10.40 12.74
N TYR A 260 -2.05 9.33 12.86
CA TYR A 260 -1.18 9.12 14.01
C TYR A 260 -0.11 10.22 14.12
N VAL A 261 0.61 10.49 13.03
CA VAL A 261 1.63 11.55 12.98
C VAL A 261 1.02 12.92 13.27
N GLN A 262 -0.15 13.22 12.70
CA GLN A 262 -0.86 14.48 12.95
C GLN A 262 -1.27 14.60 14.41
N ALA A 263 -1.75 13.51 15.03
CA ALA A 263 -2.04 13.51 16.46
C ALA A 263 -0.77 13.82 17.28
N LEU A 264 0.38 13.22 16.97
CA LEU A 264 1.67 13.54 17.62
C LEU A 264 2.09 15.00 17.44
N THR A 265 1.88 15.58 16.26
CA THR A 265 2.19 16.99 15.99
C THR A 265 1.31 17.93 16.81
N LEU A 266 0.02 17.62 16.93
CA LEU A 266 -0.95 18.48 17.61
C LEU A 266 -0.91 18.41 19.13
N ILE A 267 -0.22 17.44 19.73
CA ILE A 267 -0.16 17.31 21.20
C ILE A 267 0.37 18.59 21.86
N GLY A 268 -0.45 19.13 22.78
CA GLY A 268 -0.09 20.26 23.62
C GLY A 268 -0.43 21.63 23.02
N THR A 269 -1.16 21.68 21.89
CA THR A 269 -1.75 22.93 21.41
C THR A 269 -3.09 23.20 22.11
N GLU A 270 -3.52 24.47 22.15
CA GLU A 270 -4.84 24.85 22.70
C GLU A 270 -6.00 24.13 21.99
N ASP A 271 -5.79 23.75 20.73
CA ASP A 271 -6.71 22.98 19.90
C ASP A 271 -6.55 21.44 20.00
N GLY A 272 -5.50 20.93 20.64
CA GLY A 272 -4.91 19.63 20.29
C GLY A 272 -4.35 18.76 21.43
N SER A 273 -5.16 17.79 21.83
CA SER A 273 -4.73 16.47 22.34
C SER A 273 -5.93 15.54 22.35
N VAL A 274 -7.08 16.11 22.75
CA VAL A 274 -8.38 15.48 22.85
C VAL A 274 -9.05 15.34 21.48
N SER A 275 -8.84 16.27 20.54
CA SER A 275 -9.64 16.35 19.33
C SER A 275 -9.38 15.25 18.31
N LEU A 276 -8.17 14.79 17.95
CA LEU A 276 -8.04 13.92 16.77
C LEU A 276 -8.42 12.44 17.01
N LEU A 277 -7.98 11.85 18.14
CA LEU A 277 -8.38 10.49 18.53
C LEU A 277 -9.83 10.47 19.04
N GLN A 278 -10.27 11.49 19.78
CA GLN A 278 -11.69 11.55 20.16
C GLN A 278 -12.57 12.06 19.02
N SER A 279 -12.10 12.81 18.03
CA SER A 279 -12.88 13.16 16.83
C SER A 279 -12.96 11.99 15.88
N ALA A 280 -11.94 11.13 15.78
CA ALA A 280 -12.14 9.82 15.17
C ALA A 280 -13.26 9.06 15.89
N SER A 281 -13.33 9.15 17.23
CA SER A 281 -14.41 8.61 18.07
C SER A 281 -15.72 9.45 18.14
N ARG A 282 -15.78 10.69 17.64
CA ARG A 282 -16.98 11.58 17.66
C ARG A 282 -17.55 11.78 16.26
N ALA A 283 -16.71 11.92 15.23
CA ALA A 283 -17.08 11.78 13.82
C ALA A 283 -17.69 10.39 13.57
N ALA A 284 -17.23 9.40 14.34
CA ALA A 284 -17.90 8.14 14.57
C ALA A 284 -19.37 8.26 14.96
N ALA A 285 -19.62 8.84 16.13
CA ALA A 285 -20.96 9.02 16.65
C ALA A 285 -21.81 9.82 15.65
N ARG A 286 -21.26 10.87 15.05
CA ARG A 286 -21.96 11.70 14.04
C ARG A 286 -22.24 11.00 12.71
N ALA A 287 -21.40 10.06 12.26
CA ALA A 287 -21.66 9.27 11.07
C ALA A 287 -22.83 8.29 11.26
N PHE A 288 -23.17 7.97 12.51
CA PHE A 288 -24.35 7.17 12.88
C PHE A 288 -25.54 8.03 13.33
N ASP A 289 -25.29 9.21 13.90
CA ASP A 289 -26.32 10.15 14.38
C ASP A 289 -26.81 11.15 13.31
N ALA A 290 -26.31 11.08 12.07
CA ALA A 290 -26.84 11.92 10.98
C ALA A 290 -28.34 11.61 10.80
N PRO A 291 -29.25 12.52 11.22
CA PRO A 291 -30.67 12.25 11.14
C PRO A 291 -31.06 12.38 9.67
N GLY A 292 -31.56 11.31 9.09
CA GLY A 292 -32.51 11.45 8.01
C GLY A 292 -33.77 12.09 8.58
N GLY A 293 -33.98 13.37 8.30
CA GLY A 293 -35.27 14.05 8.48
C GLY A 293 -35.33 15.03 9.64
N ASP A 294 -35.44 16.31 9.30
CA ASP A 294 -36.17 17.29 10.11
C ASP A 294 -37.63 16.84 10.20
N GLU A 295 -37.99 16.02 11.20
CA GLU A 295 -39.38 15.93 11.65
C GLU A 295 -39.59 16.89 12.82
N PRO A 296 -40.41 17.94 12.65
CA PRO A 296 -40.81 18.80 13.74
C PRO A 296 -41.91 18.10 14.54
N GLY A 297 -41.55 17.49 15.67
CA GLY A 297 -42.50 17.23 16.75
C GLY A 297 -42.53 15.80 17.28
N GLY A 298 -41.80 15.56 18.36
CA GLY A 298 -41.99 14.38 19.20
C GLY A 298 -40.69 13.89 19.82
N THR A 299 -40.37 14.36 21.03
CA THR A 299 -39.26 13.86 21.83
C THR A 299 -39.65 12.49 22.40
N PRO A 300 -39.00 11.36 22.04
CA PRO A 300 -39.20 10.11 22.77
C PRO A 300 -38.34 10.13 24.05
N PRO A 301 -38.84 9.60 25.18
CA PRO A 301 -38.07 9.56 26.41
C PRO A 301 -37.08 8.38 26.37
N GLY A 302 -35.79 8.68 26.60
CA GLY A 302 -34.91 7.79 27.36
C GLY A 302 -34.24 6.61 26.63
N THR A 303 -33.43 6.87 25.62
CA THR A 303 -32.28 6.00 25.29
C THR A 303 -31.00 6.82 25.27
N GLY A 304 -30.55 7.22 26.46
CA GLY A 304 -29.26 7.87 26.65
C GLY A 304 -28.13 6.89 26.38
N LEU A 305 -27.60 6.88 25.14
CA LEU A 305 -26.23 6.45 24.87
C LEU A 305 -25.30 7.43 25.62
N SER A 306 -25.05 7.11 26.89
CA SER A 306 -24.23 7.93 27.77
C SER A 306 -22.83 8.14 27.18
N SER A 307 -22.31 9.36 27.34
CA SER A 307 -20.97 9.85 27.02
C SER A 307 -19.81 9.12 27.74
N SER A 308 -20.02 7.89 28.22
CA SER A 308 -19.09 7.14 29.07
C SER A 308 -17.83 6.62 28.33
N ALA A 309 -17.85 6.51 27.00
CA ALA A 309 -16.65 6.18 26.23
C ALA A 309 -15.61 7.32 26.23
N ALA A 310 -16.05 8.58 26.38
CA ALA A 310 -15.15 9.74 26.48
C ALA A 310 -14.45 9.84 27.85
N GLY A 311 -14.98 9.17 28.88
CA GLY A 311 -14.44 9.20 30.25
C GLY A 311 -13.20 8.33 30.48
N ALA A 312 -12.84 7.45 29.55
CA ALA A 312 -11.68 6.57 29.69
C ALA A 312 -10.33 7.23 29.36
N PHE A 313 -10.33 8.42 28.74
CA PHE A 313 -9.12 9.15 28.35
C PHE A 313 -9.11 10.52 29.03
N SER A 314 -8.74 10.56 30.31
CA SER A 314 -8.46 11.83 30.99
C SER A 314 -7.30 12.54 30.28
N ALA A 315 -7.56 13.79 29.87
CA ALA A 315 -7.07 14.41 28.65
C ALA A 315 -5.55 14.66 28.54
N ASP A 316 -4.79 14.84 29.62
CA ASP A 316 -3.43 15.39 29.47
C ASP A 316 -2.28 14.61 30.14
N ALA A 317 -2.56 13.75 31.13
CA ALA A 317 -1.49 13.13 31.92
C ALA A 317 -1.13 11.68 31.51
N SER A 318 -1.92 11.03 30.65
CA SER A 318 -1.80 9.57 30.42
C SER A 318 -1.28 9.16 29.02
N MET A 319 -1.24 10.08 28.05
CA MET A 319 -0.86 9.73 26.67
C MET A 319 0.65 9.72 26.42
N ILE A 320 1.38 10.65 27.04
CA ILE A 320 2.82 10.94 26.84
C ILE A 320 3.47 11.15 28.21
N PHE A 321 4.67 10.59 28.41
CA PHE A 321 5.35 10.53 29.71
C PHE A 321 5.82 11.91 30.19
N LEU A 322 6.41 12.68 29.29
CA LEU A 322 7.09 13.94 29.57
C LEU A 322 6.21 15.18 29.35
N SER A 323 4.91 15.02 29.04
CA SER A 323 3.97 16.15 28.91
C SER A 323 3.96 17.06 30.15
N ARG A 324 4.21 16.48 31.34
CA ARG A 324 4.31 17.19 32.62
C ARG A 324 5.55 18.10 32.74
N HIS A 325 6.57 17.90 31.91
CA HIS A 325 7.81 18.69 31.90
C HIS A 325 7.77 19.85 30.88
N GLY A 326 6.55 20.29 30.52
CA GLY A 326 6.36 21.44 29.63
C GLY A 326 6.75 21.17 28.18
N MET A 327 7.12 22.23 27.47
CA MET A 327 7.38 22.18 26.02
C MET A 327 8.60 21.33 25.65
N THR A 328 9.66 21.37 26.47
CA THR A 328 10.89 20.61 26.28
C THR A 328 10.61 19.11 26.24
N GLY A 329 9.91 18.60 27.25
CA GLY A 329 9.55 17.20 27.35
C GLY A 329 8.66 16.74 26.19
N ARG A 330 7.67 17.57 25.82
CA ARG A 330 6.79 17.30 24.68
C ARG A 330 7.54 17.21 23.36
N LEU A 331 8.43 18.16 23.06
CA LEU A 331 9.15 18.20 21.79
C LEU A 331 10.07 16.96 21.62
N LEU A 332 10.81 16.60 22.68
CA LEU A 332 11.69 15.43 22.67
C LEU A 332 10.90 14.12 22.53
N GLU A 333 9.79 13.99 23.24
CA GLU A 333 8.95 12.80 23.17
C GLU A 333 8.23 12.67 21.82
N THR A 334 7.78 13.79 21.23
CA THR A 334 7.25 13.81 19.86
C THR A 334 8.31 13.38 18.85
N LEU A 335 9.55 13.87 18.97
CA LEU A 335 10.67 13.41 18.13
C LEU A 335 10.88 11.89 18.28
N TYR A 336 10.90 11.38 19.50
CA TYR A 336 11.07 9.95 19.78
C TYR A 336 10.00 9.10 19.12
N HIS A 337 8.71 9.42 19.32
CA HIS A 337 7.61 8.66 18.73
C HIS A 337 7.61 8.72 17.20
N LYS A 338 7.94 9.89 16.62
CA LYS A 338 8.08 10.05 15.17
C LYS A 338 9.23 9.24 14.59
N LEU A 339 10.36 9.14 15.29
CA LEU A 339 11.46 8.27 14.87
C LEU A 339 11.14 6.78 15.05
N CYS A 340 10.43 6.40 16.12
CA CYS A 340 10.00 5.02 16.34
C CYS A 340 9.04 4.57 15.24
N VAL A 341 8.05 5.39 14.88
CA VAL A 341 7.09 5.02 13.82
C VAL A 341 7.77 4.92 12.45
N LEU A 342 8.75 5.78 12.16
CA LEU A 342 9.57 5.66 10.95
C LEU A 342 10.42 4.38 10.96
N ALA A 343 11.03 4.04 12.11
CA ALA A 343 11.78 2.79 12.26
C ALA A 343 10.90 1.56 12.01
N ASP A 344 9.68 1.54 12.55
CA ASP A 344 8.70 0.47 12.31
C ASP A 344 8.28 0.39 10.84
N VAL A 345 8.00 1.53 10.21
CA VAL A 345 7.65 1.63 8.78
C VAL A 345 8.78 1.08 7.91
N THR A 346 10.03 1.52 8.13
CA THR A 346 11.20 1.01 7.40
C THR A 346 11.43 -0.48 7.66
N ALA A 347 11.27 -0.95 8.90
CA ALA A 347 11.40 -2.36 9.24
C ALA A 347 10.33 -3.23 8.56
N ALA A 348 9.09 -2.73 8.46
CA ALA A 348 8.00 -3.43 7.81
C ALA A 348 8.22 -3.55 6.29
N VAL A 349 8.69 -2.48 5.63
CA VAL A 349 9.08 -2.50 4.21
C VAL A 349 10.24 -3.46 3.99
N TRP A 350 11.30 -3.34 4.79
CA TRP A 350 12.46 -4.24 4.72
C TRP A 350 12.05 -5.71 4.88
N GLY A 351 11.23 -6.02 5.90
CA GLY A 351 10.79 -7.39 6.17
C GLY A 351 9.90 -7.96 5.06
N ALA A 352 9.04 -7.14 4.46
CA ALA A 352 8.23 -7.52 3.33
C ALA A 352 9.08 -7.83 2.09
N THR A 353 10.02 -6.94 1.74
CA THR A 353 10.96 -7.16 0.63
C THR A 353 11.86 -8.37 0.88
N ALA A 354 12.39 -8.55 2.08
CA ALA A 354 13.24 -9.69 2.40
C ALA A 354 12.51 -11.02 2.18
N ALA A 355 11.22 -11.07 2.52
CA ALA A 355 10.38 -12.25 2.38
C ALA A 355 9.95 -12.54 0.93
N SER A 356 9.64 -11.51 0.13
CA SER A 356 9.19 -11.67 -1.25
C SER A 356 10.33 -11.70 -2.27
N GLN A 357 11.46 -11.06 -1.96
CA GLN A 357 12.47 -10.64 -2.93
C GLN A 357 11.84 -9.85 -4.09
N GLU A 358 10.91 -8.96 -3.75
CA GLU A 358 10.26 -8.01 -4.65
C GLU A 358 10.19 -6.62 -3.96
N PRO A 359 10.39 -5.51 -4.71
CA PRO A 359 10.09 -4.18 -4.19
C PRO A 359 8.58 -4.01 -3.96
N LEU A 360 8.17 -2.99 -3.21
CA LEU A 360 6.76 -2.71 -2.99
C LEU A 360 6.20 -1.81 -4.10
N LEU A 361 6.95 -0.77 -4.50
CA LEU A 361 6.63 0.22 -5.53
C LEU A 361 5.32 1.00 -5.33
N ASN A 362 4.66 0.86 -4.19
CA ASN A 362 3.45 1.57 -3.79
C ASN A 362 3.52 2.04 -2.32
N VAL A 363 4.73 2.27 -1.80
CA VAL A 363 4.94 2.77 -0.44
C VAL A 363 4.42 4.20 -0.34
N THR A 364 3.38 4.40 0.46
CA THR A 364 2.79 5.69 0.79
C THR A 364 2.39 5.70 2.25
N ALA A 365 1.90 6.82 2.78
CA ALA A 365 1.41 6.84 4.15
C ALA A 365 0.14 6.00 4.34
N GLN A 366 -0.64 5.78 3.27
CA GLN A 366 -1.84 4.93 3.32
C GLN A 366 -1.49 3.44 3.41
N SER A 367 -0.28 3.06 2.98
CA SER A 367 0.24 1.70 3.03
C SER A 367 0.46 1.20 4.45
N PHE A 368 0.39 2.09 5.45
CA PHE A 368 0.61 1.76 6.85
C PHE A 368 -0.60 2.06 7.73
N ARG A 369 -0.69 1.29 8.79
CA ARG A 369 -1.57 1.54 9.93
C ARG A 369 -0.75 1.50 11.21
N VAL A 370 -1.29 2.08 12.27
CA VAL A 370 -0.65 2.09 13.58
C VAL A 370 -1.55 1.35 14.55
N HIS A 371 -1.04 0.25 15.09
CA HIS A 371 -1.62 -0.34 16.28
C HIS A 371 -1.21 0.51 17.46
N VAL A 372 -2.16 0.83 18.33
CA VAL A 372 -1.85 1.40 19.63
C VAL A 372 -2.33 0.39 20.66
N GLY A 373 -1.38 -0.26 21.33
CA GLY A 373 -1.67 -1.34 22.25
C GLY A 373 -2.45 -0.84 23.47
N PRO A 374 -3.13 -1.75 24.21
CA PRO A 374 -3.54 -1.42 25.56
C PRO A 374 -2.27 -1.09 26.35
N GLY A 375 -2.14 0.14 26.83
CA GLY A 375 -0.96 0.56 27.59
C GLY A 375 -0.70 -0.46 28.70
N GLY A 376 0.44 -1.13 28.65
CA GLY A 376 0.83 -2.03 29.73
C GLY A 376 0.91 -1.26 31.06
N THR A 377 0.77 -1.97 32.18
CA THR A 377 0.90 -1.35 33.51
C THR A 377 2.24 -0.62 33.62
N GLY A 378 2.23 0.71 33.56
CA GLY A 378 3.42 1.57 33.74
C GLY A 378 4.03 2.19 32.48
N LEU A 379 3.53 1.92 31.27
CA LEU A 379 3.95 2.63 30.05
C LEU A 379 2.85 3.57 29.54
N PRO A 380 3.18 4.80 29.10
CA PRO A 380 2.19 5.67 28.47
C PRO A 380 1.62 5.02 27.21
N PHE A 381 0.35 5.33 26.92
CA PHE A 381 -0.41 4.68 25.86
C PHE A 381 0.31 4.67 24.50
N LEU A 382 0.86 5.82 24.08
CA LEU A 382 1.52 5.97 22.78
C LEU A 382 2.87 5.24 22.67
N TRP A 383 3.49 4.86 23.79
CA TRP A 383 4.75 4.09 23.79
C TRP A 383 4.57 2.63 23.38
N SER A 384 3.32 2.17 23.33
CA SER A 384 2.97 0.85 22.80
C SER A 384 2.52 0.89 21.34
N SER A 385 2.65 2.05 20.69
CA SER A 385 2.33 2.19 19.28
C SER A 385 3.30 1.41 18.40
N ARG A 386 2.78 0.81 17.33
CA ARG A 386 3.59 0.11 16.33
C ARG A 386 2.99 0.33 14.95
N ALA A 387 3.79 0.83 14.02
CA ALA A 387 3.38 0.88 12.62
C ALA A 387 3.50 -0.51 11.97
N VAL A 388 2.53 -0.82 11.13
CA VAL A 388 2.44 -2.08 10.40
C VAL A 388 2.12 -1.81 8.94
N LEU A 389 2.66 -2.64 8.05
CA LEU A 389 2.33 -2.61 6.64
C LEU A 389 0.91 -3.16 6.48
N ALA A 390 -0.01 -2.32 6.03
CA ALA A 390 -1.41 -2.64 5.80
C ALA A 390 -1.74 -2.83 4.32
N THR A 391 -0.92 -2.32 3.40
CA THR A 391 -1.05 -2.55 1.95
C THR A 391 0.19 -3.29 1.47
N PRO A 392 0.05 -4.48 0.85
CA PRO A 392 1.19 -5.19 0.30
C PRO A 392 1.82 -4.43 -0.86
N GLY A 393 3.03 -4.85 -1.24
CA GLY A 393 3.67 -4.38 -2.45
C GLY A 393 2.81 -4.59 -3.70
N GLY A 394 2.77 -3.58 -4.55
CA GLY A 394 2.11 -3.55 -5.85
C GLY A 394 3.04 -3.86 -7.04
N ALA A 395 4.30 -4.21 -6.77
CA ALA A 395 5.24 -4.59 -7.83
C ALA A 395 4.86 -5.94 -8.45
N VAL A 396 5.05 -6.09 -9.76
CA VAL A 396 5.01 -7.37 -10.47
C VAL A 396 6.35 -7.60 -11.14
N ALA A 397 6.93 -8.77 -10.88
CA ALA A 397 8.12 -9.21 -11.58
C ALA A 397 7.77 -9.52 -13.05
N LEU A 398 8.36 -8.78 -13.97
CA LEU A 398 8.27 -9.06 -15.39
C LEU A 398 9.24 -10.21 -15.72
N PRO A 399 8.78 -11.30 -16.33
CA PRO A 399 9.62 -12.44 -16.67
C PRO A 399 10.52 -12.05 -17.83
N VAL A 400 11.77 -11.72 -17.51
CA VAL A 400 12.84 -11.70 -18.50
C VAL A 400 13.29 -13.14 -18.64
N LYS A 401 12.74 -13.87 -19.62
CA LYS A 401 12.96 -15.32 -19.82
C LYS A 401 14.44 -15.73 -19.89
N THR A 402 15.33 -14.77 -20.04
CA THR A 402 16.68 -14.95 -20.54
C THR A 402 17.75 -14.54 -19.55
N THR A 403 17.39 -13.88 -18.45
CA THR A 403 18.32 -13.48 -17.40
C THR A 403 17.72 -13.77 -16.03
N ASP A 404 18.56 -14.02 -15.03
CA ASP A 404 18.13 -14.08 -13.63
C ASP A 404 17.70 -12.71 -13.08
N ARG A 405 17.91 -11.63 -13.85
CA ARG A 405 17.46 -10.29 -13.47
C ARG A 405 15.94 -10.21 -13.60
N LYS A 406 15.30 -9.88 -12.48
CA LYS A 406 13.89 -9.51 -12.44
C LYS A 406 13.76 -8.02 -12.72
N LEU A 407 12.93 -7.66 -13.69
CA LEU A 407 12.45 -6.29 -13.84
C LEU A 407 11.14 -6.17 -13.09
N PHE A 408 10.88 -5.02 -12.48
CA PHE A 408 9.66 -4.81 -11.70
C PHE A 408 8.84 -3.65 -12.29
N ALA A 409 7.55 -3.88 -12.44
CA ALA A 409 6.59 -2.85 -12.80
C ALA A 409 5.63 -2.60 -11.64
N CYS A 410 5.21 -1.36 -11.43
CA CYS A 410 4.15 -1.04 -10.47
C CYS A 410 2.78 -1.23 -11.15
N MET A 411 1.91 -2.02 -10.52
CA MET A 411 0.54 -2.26 -10.98
C MET A 411 -0.38 -1.06 -10.76
N GLU A 412 -0.14 -0.34 -9.67
CA GLU A 412 -0.94 0.80 -9.22
C GLU A 412 -0.42 2.07 -9.90
N SER A 413 -0.89 2.31 -11.11
CA SER A 413 -0.48 3.45 -11.95
C SER A 413 -1.14 4.78 -11.54
N ASP A 414 -1.18 5.08 -10.24
CA ASP A 414 -1.58 6.42 -9.80
C ASP A 414 -0.40 7.38 -10.01
N SER A 415 -0.30 7.88 -11.25
CA SER A 415 0.89 8.50 -11.83
C SER A 415 1.25 9.87 -11.23
N ARG A 416 0.65 10.28 -10.11
CA ARG A 416 0.81 11.61 -9.50
C ARG A 416 1.15 11.60 -8.01
N SER A 417 1.47 10.44 -7.45
CA SER A 417 1.90 10.37 -6.05
C SER A 417 3.28 10.98 -5.87
N VAL A 418 3.42 11.92 -4.92
CA VAL A 418 4.72 12.49 -4.51
C VAL A 418 5.68 11.43 -3.94
N TYR A 419 5.15 10.31 -3.47
CA TYR A 419 5.93 9.17 -2.98
C TYR A 419 6.61 8.39 -4.11
N ASN A 420 6.22 8.60 -5.38
CA ASN A 420 6.78 7.91 -6.53
C ASN A 420 7.71 8.85 -7.32
N ALA A 421 9.02 8.75 -7.11
CA ALA A 421 10.01 9.54 -7.87
C ALA A 421 9.93 9.32 -9.39
N ALA A 422 9.44 8.15 -9.80
CA ALA A 422 9.30 7.78 -11.20
C ALA A 422 8.11 8.45 -11.90
N SER A 423 7.27 9.23 -11.19
CA SER A 423 6.17 9.97 -11.84
C SER A 423 6.64 10.94 -12.92
N SER A 424 7.94 11.28 -12.94
CA SER A 424 8.58 12.04 -14.01
C SER A 424 8.79 11.22 -15.30
N SER A 425 9.08 9.93 -15.19
CA SER A 425 9.18 8.98 -16.31
C SER A 425 7.81 8.34 -16.56
N ARG A 426 7.04 8.90 -17.50
CA ARG A 426 5.79 8.26 -17.92
C ARG A 426 6.12 7.01 -18.73
N SER A 427 5.57 5.87 -18.33
CA SER A 427 5.50 4.72 -19.22
C SER A 427 4.85 5.14 -20.52
N ALA A 428 5.52 4.83 -21.62
CA ALA A 428 5.07 5.16 -22.97
C ALA A 428 5.01 3.88 -23.79
N SER A 429 3.86 3.60 -24.38
CA SER A 429 3.70 2.52 -25.36
C SER A 429 3.50 3.13 -26.74
N ALA A 430 4.22 2.63 -27.73
CA ALA A 430 4.14 3.12 -29.09
C ALA A 430 4.48 2.01 -30.10
N TRP A 431 4.24 2.31 -31.37
CA TRP A 431 4.73 1.53 -32.49
C TRP A 431 5.91 2.27 -33.15
N GLY A 432 6.84 1.51 -33.69
CA GLY A 432 8.02 2.05 -34.35
C GLY A 432 8.68 1.05 -35.29
N GLU A 433 9.87 1.41 -35.74
CA GLU A 433 10.71 0.56 -36.58
C GLU A 433 12.03 0.31 -35.86
N LEU A 434 12.48 -0.95 -35.80
CA LEU A 434 13.77 -1.31 -35.22
C LEU A 434 14.79 -1.53 -36.32
N ARG A 435 15.77 -0.63 -36.42
CA ARG A 435 16.96 -0.84 -37.24
C ARG A 435 17.97 -1.65 -36.45
N VAL A 436 18.19 -2.90 -36.86
CA VAL A 436 19.15 -3.81 -36.23
C VAL A 436 20.56 -3.40 -36.66
N ARG A 437 21.41 -3.00 -35.71
CA ARG A 437 22.79 -2.59 -36.01
C ARG A 437 23.75 -3.76 -35.88
N ARG A 438 23.57 -4.54 -34.82
CA ARG A 438 24.46 -5.64 -34.48
C ARG A 438 23.73 -6.65 -33.63
N VAL A 439 24.01 -7.91 -33.87
CA VAL A 439 23.53 -9.09 -33.14
C VAL A 439 24.74 -9.90 -32.77
N GLN A 440 24.99 -10.03 -31.47
CA GLN A 440 26.11 -10.78 -30.92
C GLN A 440 25.57 -12.03 -30.24
N MET A 441 26.23 -13.16 -30.43
CA MET A 441 25.97 -14.38 -29.67
C MET A 441 27.04 -14.49 -28.59
N GLN A 442 26.62 -14.62 -27.34
CA GLN A 442 27.47 -14.83 -26.17
C GLN A 442 26.86 -15.96 -25.34
N ASP A 443 27.57 -17.08 -25.18
CA ASP A 443 27.15 -18.20 -24.34
C ASP A 443 25.72 -18.72 -24.64
N ASP A 444 25.37 -18.88 -25.93
CA ASP A 444 24.02 -19.28 -26.41
C ASP A 444 22.92 -18.23 -26.12
N GLN A 445 23.31 -17.01 -25.75
CA GLN A 445 22.42 -15.86 -25.57
C GLN A 445 22.70 -14.80 -26.64
N MET A 446 21.64 -14.19 -27.13
CA MET A 446 21.68 -13.16 -28.15
C MET A 446 21.62 -11.76 -27.52
N ILE A 447 22.52 -10.87 -27.95
CA ILE A 447 22.50 -9.45 -27.62
C ILE A 447 22.31 -8.65 -28.91
N LEU A 448 21.21 -7.91 -29.00
CA LEU A 448 20.89 -7.02 -30.11
C LEU A 448 21.17 -5.57 -29.72
N GLU A 449 21.96 -4.89 -30.56
CA GLU A 449 22.13 -3.45 -30.55
C GLU A 449 21.35 -2.88 -31.74
N GLY A 450 20.50 -1.89 -31.49
CA GLY A 450 19.59 -1.37 -32.48
C GLY A 450 19.23 0.10 -32.27
N THR A 451 18.51 0.65 -33.24
CA THR A 451 17.87 1.97 -33.10
C THR A 451 16.40 1.80 -33.38
N LEU A 452 15.61 2.11 -32.38
CA LEU A 452 14.16 2.14 -32.47
C LEU A 452 13.75 3.56 -32.85
N THR A 453 13.02 3.71 -33.95
CA THR A 453 12.52 4.98 -34.45
C THR A 453 11.00 5.02 -34.35
N THR A 454 10.45 6.11 -33.81
CA THR A 454 9.01 6.31 -33.68
C THR A 454 8.63 7.76 -34.01
N GLN A 455 7.38 7.96 -34.43
CA GLN A 455 6.79 9.30 -34.58
C GLN A 455 6.18 9.81 -33.26
N GLU A 456 5.99 8.91 -32.29
CA GLU A 456 5.44 9.25 -30.98
C GLU A 456 6.45 9.99 -30.12
N ARG A 457 5.96 10.95 -29.31
CA ARG A 457 6.84 11.70 -28.38
C ARG A 457 7.16 10.83 -27.17
N VAL A 458 8.24 10.07 -27.26
CA VAL A 458 8.75 9.26 -26.16
C VAL A 458 9.85 10.02 -25.41
N VAL A 459 9.63 10.24 -24.11
CA VAL A 459 10.65 10.78 -23.20
C VAL A 459 11.19 9.62 -22.40
N ALA A 460 12.42 9.21 -22.68
CA ALA A 460 13.05 8.10 -21.98
C ALA A 460 14.42 8.51 -21.44
N SER A 461 14.72 8.03 -20.25
CA SER A 461 16.00 8.15 -19.57
C SER A 461 16.91 6.99 -19.98
N SER A 462 18.23 7.20 -19.93
CA SER A 462 19.21 6.09 -20.05
C SER A 462 19.05 4.99 -18.99
N ARG A 463 18.25 5.24 -17.96
CA ARG A 463 17.92 4.29 -16.90
C ARG A 463 16.64 3.51 -17.16
N ASP A 464 15.87 3.87 -18.18
CA ASP A 464 14.63 3.17 -18.49
C ASP A 464 14.94 1.90 -19.30
N SER A 465 14.07 0.90 -19.12
CA SER A 465 14.07 -0.33 -19.91
C SER A 465 13.03 -0.22 -21.02
N VAL A 466 13.34 -0.76 -22.19
CA VAL A 466 12.42 -0.88 -23.32
C VAL A 466 12.09 -2.34 -23.51
N TRP A 467 10.81 -2.65 -23.48
CA TRP A 467 10.32 -3.93 -23.97
C TRP A 467 9.85 -3.77 -25.41
N MET A 468 10.30 -4.65 -26.30
CA MET A 468 9.98 -4.63 -27.71
C MET A 468 9.33 -5.95 -28.12
N ARG A 469 8.33 -5.87 -28.98
CA ARG A 469 7.59 -7.00 -29.55
C ARG A 469 7.41 -6.82 -31.04
N PHE A 470 7.75 -7.86 -31.81
CA PHE A 470 7.60 -7.86 -33.26
C PHE A 470 7.52 -9.29 -33.80
N GLY A 471 7.07 -9.42 -35.05
CA GLY A 471 7.06 -10.69 -35.77
C GLY A 471 8.39 -10.94 -36.48
N LEU A 472 8.90 -12.17 -36.43
CA LEU A 472 10.07 -12.62 -37.19
C LEU A 472 9.96 -14.13 -37.45
N GLY A 473 10.16 -14.57 -38.70
CA GLY A 473 10.16 -16.01 -39.04
C GLY A 473 8.83 -16.72 -38.88
N GLY A 474 7.72 -15.99 -38.94
CA GLY A 474 6.39 -16.53 -38.59
C GLY A 474 6.16 -16.72 -37.09
N GLY A 475 7.15 -16.38 -36.26
CA GLY A 475 7.04 -16.35 -34.80
C GLY A 475 6.93 -14.92 -34.24
N ARG A 476 6.56 -14.85 -32.97
CA ARG A 476 6.62 -13.60 -32.18
C ARG A 476 7.91 -13.58 -31.38
N VAL A 477 8.59 -12.44 -31.40
CA VAL A 477 9.80 -12.17 -30.63
C VAL A 477 9.50 -11.10 -29.59
N ASP A 478 9.87 -11.34 -28.33
CA ASP A 478 9.81 -10.37 -27.24
C ASP A 478 11.23 -10.15 -26.68
N LEU A 479 11.71 -8.90 -26.68
CA LEU A 479 13.05 -8.53 -26.21
C LEU A 479 12.98 -7.41 -25.17
N PHE A 480 13.86 -7.47 -24.17
CA PHE A 480 14.06 -6.39 -23.21
C PHE A 480 15.40 -5.71 -23.47
N ALA A 481 15.44 -4.39 -23.43
CA ALA A 481 16.63 -3.60 -23.72
C ALA A 481 16.84 -2.45 -22.75
N ASN A 482 18.11 -2.09 -22.53
CA ASN A 482 18.49 -0.86 -21.86
C ASN A 482 18.67 0.25 -22.91
N LEU A 483 18.39 1.48 -22.51
CA LEU A 483 18.67 2.66 -23.33
C LEU A 483 20.12 3.10 -23.17
N GLU A 484 20.80 3.32 -24.28
CA GLU A 484 22.17 3.82 -24.25
C GLU A 484 22.20 5.33 -24.05
N ALA A 485 22.88 5.79 -22.99
CA ALA A 485 23.03 7.21 -22.67
C ALA A 485 23.87 8.02 -23.70
N ARG A 486 24.52 7.36 -24.66
CA ARG A 486 25.61 7.96 -25.45
C ARG A 486 25.15 8.43 -26.83
N GLY A 487 25.01 9.74 -26.95
CA GLY A 487 24.95 10.49 -28.21
C GLY A 487 23.74 11.40 -28.29
N ALA A 488 23.92 12.57 -28.92
CA ALA A 488 22.77 13.36 -29.36
C ALA A 488 21.95 12.51 -30.35
N MET A 489 20.73 12.16 -29.97
CA MET A 489 19.78 11.45 -30.82
C MET A 489 18.77 12.45 -31.37
N ALA A 490 18.28 12.21 -32.59
CA ALA A 490 17.15 12.97 -33.10
C ALA A 490 15.90 12.66 -32.24
N ALA A 491 14.97 13.60 -32.17
CA ALA A 491 13.70 13.37 -31.51
C ALA A 491 12.99 12.16 -32.13
N GLY A 492 12.58 11.19 -31.31
CA GLY A 492 11.94 9.95 -31.78
C GLY A 492 12.88 8.78 -32.03
N GLU A 493 14.20 8.93 -31.84
CA GLU A 493 15.17 7.82 -31.92
C GLU A 493 15.61 7.35 -30.52
N LEU A 494 15.58 6.04 -30.31
CA LEU A 494 16.04 5.37 -29.09
C LEU A 494 17.11 4.34 -29.45
N ARG A 495 18.34 4.53 -28.95
CA ARG A 495 19.39 3.51 -29.03
C ARG A 495 19.17 2.48 -27.94
N VAL A 496 18.98 1.25 -28.36
CA VAL A 496 18.65 0.13 -27.48
C VAL A 496 19.73 -0.94 -27.56
N ARG A 497 20.06 -1.50 -26.42
CA ARG A 497 20.87 -2.71 -26.31
C ARG A 497 20.14 -3.73 -25.46
N THR A 498 19.82 -4.88 -26.04
CA THR A 498 19.06 -5.91 -25.33
C THR A 498 19.87 -6.48 -24.17
N VAL A 499 19.16 -6.90 -23.12
CA VAL A 499 19.73 -7.86 -22.18
C VAL A 499 19.97 -9.18 -22.93
N PRO A 500 20.97 -10.00 -22.52
CA PRO A 500 21.20 -11.30 -23.14
C PRO A 500 19.92 -12.13 -23.19
N ALA A 501 19.57 -12.59 -24.40
CA ALA A 501 18.30 -13.22 -24.71
C ALA A 501 18.49 -14.64 -25.25
N LYS A 502 17.99 -15.67 -24.56
CA LYS A 502 17.90 -17.01 -25.13
C LYS A 502 16.66 -17.10 -26.02
N LEU A 503 16.89 -17.17 -27.32
CA LEU A 503 15.84 -17.35 -28.32
C LEU A 503 15.91 -18.74 -28.95
N PRO A 504 14.81 -19.24 -29.52
CA PRO A 504 14.85 -20.36 -30.46
C PRO A 504 15.92 -20.15 -31.54
N THR A 505 16.62 -21.23 -31.92
CA THR A 505 17.80 -21.16 -32.81
C THR A 505 17.48 -20.56 -34.18
N ASP A 506 16.28 -20.85 -34.70
CA ASP A 506 15.71 -20.26 -35.91
C ASP A 506 15.54 -18.75 -35.77
N GLN A 507 14.88 -18.28 -34.71
CA GLN A 507 14.68 -16.85 -34.45
C GLN A 507 16.01 -16.11 -34.25
N ALA A 508 16.97 -16.73 -33.55
CA ALA A 508 18.31 -16.16 -33.35
C ALA A 508 19.08 -16.03 -34.68
N ALA A 509 19.02 -17.05 -35.54
CA ALA A 509 19.65 -17.03 -36.86
C ALA A 509 19.01 -15.97 -37.78
N GLU A 510 17.69 -15.83 -37.77
CA GLU A 510 16.99 -14.80 -38.53
C GLU A 510 17.29 -13.39 -38.04
N LEU A 511 17.33 -13.16 -36.73
CA LEU A 511 17.75 -11.86 -36.19
C LEU A 511 19.18 -11.52 -36.59
N LYS A 512 20.07 -12.52 -36.60
CA LYS A 512 21.44 -12.35 -37.06
C LYS A 512 21.50 -12.01 -38.54
N ALA A 513 20.68 -12.66 -39.37
CA ALA A 513 20.54 -12.31 -40.78
C ALA A 513 19.92 -10.91 -40.99
N ALA A 514 19.15 -10.42 -40.02
CA ALA A 514 18.57 -9.08 -40.00
C ALA A 514 19.54 -7.95 -39.64
N GLU A 515 20.82 -8.22 -39.38
CA GLU A 515 21.82 -7.17 -39.20
C GLU A 515 21.85 -6.20 -40.40
N GLY A 516 21.65 -4.91 -40.12
CA GLY A 516 21.56 -3.85 -41.12
C GLY A 516 20.15 -3.60 -41.66
N MET A 517 19.19 -4.50 -41.41
CA MET A 517 17.81 -4.37 -41.86
C MET A 517 16.95 -3.55 -40.88
N GLN A 518 15.82 -3.05 -41.38
CA GLN A 518 14.76 -2.44 -40.58
C GLN A 518 13.62 -3.45 -40.40
N ILE A 519 13.21 -3.63 -39.15
CA ILE A 519 12.03 -4.43 -38.79
C ILE A 519 10.89 -3.42 -38.57
N PRO A 520 9.85 -3.40 -39.42
CA PRO A 520 8.71 -2.52 -39.25
C PRO A 520 7.77 -3.04 -38.15
N GLU A 521 6.79 -2.22 -37.76
CA GLU A 521 5.70 -2.59 -36.86
C GLU A 521 6.16 -3.19 -35.53
N VAL A 522 7.22 -2.61 -34.95
CA VAL A 522 7.70 -2.99 -33.62
C VAL A 522 6.86 -2.27 -32.58
N PHE A 523 6.02 -3.02 -31.87
CA PHE A 523 5.41 -2.52 -30.65
C PHE A 523 6.48 -2.41 -29.58
N PHE A 524 6.48 -1.33 -28.81
CA PHE A 524 7.36 -1.21 -27.67
C PHE A 524 6.71 -0.46 -26.52
N GLU A 525 7.21 -0.75 -25.32
CA GLU A 525 6.82 -0.10 -24.08
C GLU A 525 8.07 0.31 -23.31
N VAL A 526 8.19 1.60 -23.00
CA VAL A 526 9.25 2.13 -22.12
C VAL A 526 8.76 2.05 -20.69
N ALA A 527 9.52 1.35 -19.85
CA ALA A 527 9.27 1.16 -18.43
C ALA A 527 10.44 1.76 -17.63
N PRO A 528 10.19 2.58 -16.61
CA PRO A 528 11.26 2.99 -15.72
C PRO A 528 11.85 1.76 -15.01
N LEU A 529 13.19 1.68 -14.91
CA LEU A 529 13.82 0.63 -14.12
C LEU A 529 13.63 0.95 -12.64
N LEU A 530 12.63 0.30 -12.02
CA LEU A 530 12.31 0.46 -10.62
C LEU A 530 12.72 -0.76 -9.81
N SER A 531 13.27 -0.50 -8.64
CA SER A 531 13.60 -1.51 -7.63
C SER A 531 13.45 -0.92 -6.22
N THR A 532 14.00 -1.57 -5.19
CA THR A 532 13.90 -1.13 -3.80
C THR A 532 14.41 0.28 -3.50
N PRO A 533 15.35 0.89 -4.25
CA PRO A 533 15.66 2.31 -4.07
C PRO A 533 14.47 3.24 -4.31
N ALA A 534 13.50 2.84 -5.15
CA ALA A 534 12.24 3.57 -5.29
C ALA A 534 11.44 3.58 -3.98
N ASP A 535 11.41 2.46 -3.26
CA ASP A 535 10.79 2.38 -1.94
C ASP A 535 11.59 3.18 -0.89
N VAL A 536 12.92 3.21 -0.98
CA VAL A 536 13.79 4.05 -0.13
C VAL A 536 13.47 5.53 -0.33
N TYR A 537 13.27 5.98 -1.57
CA TYR A 537 12.78 7.33 -1.86
C TYR A 537 11.42 7.59 -1.20
N SER A 538 10.46 6.67 -1.33
CA SER A 538 9.15 6.82 -0.68
C SER A 538 9.27 6.94 0.84
N LEU A 539 10.19 6.18 1.46
CA LEU A 539 10.52 6.28 2.89
C LEU A 539 11.17 7.63 3.25
N ALA A 540 11.99 8.21 2.37
CA ALA A 540 12.51 9.57 2.56
C ALA A 540 11.38 10.61 2.55
N VAL A 541 10.44 10.51 1.61
CA VAL A 541 9.25 11.40 1.56
C VAL A 541 8.38 11.22 2.80
N LEU A 542 8.19 9.98 3.27
CA LEU A 542 7.49 9.71 4.55
C LEU A 542 8.21 10.31 5.75
N SER A 543 9.55 10.30 5.75
CA SER A 543 10.36 10.93 6.80
C SER A 543 10.17 12.45 6.79
N VAL A 544 10.18 13.09 5.62
CA VAL A 544 9.87 14.52 5.46
C VAL A 544 8.46 14.82 5.99
N ARG A 545 7.44 14.06 5.56
CA ARG A 545 6.06 14.24 6.03
C ARG A 545 5.95 14.08 7.55
N THR A 546 6.67 13.14 8.11
CA THR A 546 6.57 12.83 9.54
C THR A 546 7.26 13.87 10.40
N LEU A 547 8.45 14.33 9.99
CA LEU A 547 9.33 15.14 10.83
C LEU A 547 9.25 16.65 10.54
N LEU A 548 8.87 17.05 9.33
CA LEU A 548 9.04 18.43 8.83
C LEU A 548 7.72 19.12 8.44
N VAL A 549 6.59 18.42 8.49
CA VAL A 549 5.26 18.95 8.12
C VAL A 549 4.43 19.19 9.38
N ASN A 550 3.87 20.40 9.48
CA ASN A 550 2.95 20.81 10.53
C ASN A 550 1.88 21.76 9.96
N GLY A 551 1.19 22.52 10.82
CA GLY A 551 0.16 23.47 10.37
C GLY A 551 0.68 24.64 9.52
N GLU A 552 1.99 24.91 9.55
CA GLU A 552 2.62 26.05 8.88
C GLU A 552 3.39 25.65 7.62
N SER A 553 3.77 24.37 7.48
CA SER A 553 4.56 23.87 6.36
C SER A 553 3.86 22.69 5.70
N THR A 554 3.71 22.76 4.37
CA THR A 554 3.13 21.68 3.58
C THR A 554 4.19 20.67 3.16
N LEU A 555 3.78 19.43 2.83
CA LEU A 555 4.71 18.41 2.33
C LEU A 555 5.46 18.85 1.07
N ALA A 556 4.80 19.58 0.16
CA ALA A 556 5.43 20.04 -1.08
C ALA A 556 6.59 21.00 -0.79
N VAL A 557 6.37 21.98 0.10
CA VAL A 557 7.39 22.96 0.52
C VAL A 557 8.53 22.26 1.27
N ALA A 558 8.21 21.43 2.26
CA ALA A 558 9.22 20.71 3.04
C ALA A 558 10.08 19.77 2.17
N LEU A 559 9.47 19.10 1.18
CA LEU A 559 10.20 18.21 0.28
C LEU A 559 11.10 18.97 -0.69
N ASP A 560 10.64 20.10 -1.24
CA ASP A 560 11.47 20.93 -2.13
C ASP A 560 12.70 21.48 -1.40
N GLU A 561 12.50 22.02 -0.18
CA GLU A 561 13.61 22.51 0.65
C GLU A 561 14.56 21.38 1.07
N MET A 562 14.04 20.18 1.37
CA MET A 562 14.86 19.01 1.65
C MET A 562 15.70 18.58 0.43
N GLN A 563 15.13 18.61 -0.77
CA GLN A 563 15.87 18.33 -2.00
C GLN A 563 16.90 19.43 -2.32
N SER A 564 16.59 20.69 -2.04
CA SER A 564 17.52 21.82 -2.14
C SER A 564 18.73 21.63 -1.23
N LEU A 565 18.49 21.30 0.04
CA LEU A 565 19.53 20.96 1.01
C LEU A 565 20.41 19.80 0.52
N ALA A 566 19.78 18.72 0.03
CA ALA A 566 20.50 17.54 -0.46
C ALA A 566 21.40 17.87 -1.67
N ARG A 567 20.94 18.72 -2.60
CA ARG A 567 21.75 19.19 -3.75
C ARG A 567 22.94 20.05 -3.29
N GLN A 568 22.73 20.96 -2.33
CA GLN A 568 23.82 21.80 -1.81
C GLN A 568 24.88 20.98 -1.08
N VAL A 569 24.46 20.04 -0.22
CA VAL A 569 25.38 19.13 0.48
C VAL A 569 26.15 18.22 -0.49
N SER A 570 25.52 17.83 -1.61
CA SER A 570 26.20 17.09 -2.68
C SER A 570 27.19 17.95 -3.46
N ALA A 571 26.90 19.23 -3.69
CA ALA A 571 27.82 20.15 -4.37
C ALA A 571 29.08 20.42 -3.53
N GLU A 572 28.93 20.46 -2.20
CA GLU A 572 30.02 20.59 -1.23
C GLU A 572 30.55 19.23 -0.74
N HIS A 573 30.46 18.18 -1.55
CA HIS A 573 30.85 16.84 -1.11
C HIS A 573 32.36 16.75 -0.80
N ASP A 574 32.65 16.33 0.42
CA ASP A 574 33.97 15.95 0.90
C ASP A 574 33.84 14.62 1.64
N ALA A 575 34.47 13.57 1.08
CA ALA A 575 34.42 12.22 1.64
C ALA A 575 35.09 12.11 3.02
N SER A 576 35.95 13.07 3.39
CA SER A 576 36.60 13.11 4.71
C SER A 576 35.68 13.65 5.81
N VAL A 577 34.62 14.37 5.46
CA VAL A 577 33.69 15.00 6.40
C VAL A 577 32.37 14.21 6.45
N PRO A 578 31.98 13.65 7.62
CA PRO A 578 30.72 12.96 7.78
C PRO A 578 29.52 13.79 7.31
N LEU A 579 28.57 13.15 6.64
CA LEU A 579 27.39 13.81 6.05
C LEU A 579 26.65 14.73 7.03
N ALA A 580 26.45 14.31 8.28
CA ALA A 580 25.78 15.12 9.30
C ALA A 580 26.53 16.42 9.63
N GLN A 581 27.87 16.43 9.58
CA GLN A 581 28.66 17.64 9.79
C GLN A 581 28.57 18.59 8.59
N ARG A 582 28.53 18.05 7.36
CA ARG A 582 28.27 18.86 6.15
C ARG A 582 26.87 19.46 6.16
N VAL A 583 25.85 18.69 6.53
CA VAL A 583 24.48 19.20 6.72
C VAL A 583 24.47 20.33 7.76
N LEU A 584 25.10 20.13 8.92
CA LEU A 584 25.18 21.16 9.96
C LEU A 584 25.87 22.43 9.47
N LYS A 585 26.94 22.30 8.68
CA LYS A 585 27.64 23.44 8.07
C LYS A 585 26.69 24.23 7.16
N VAL A 586 25.93 23.54 6.30
CA VAL A 586 24.96 24.19 5.40
C VAL A 586 23.86 24.90 6.18
N LEU A 587 23.30 24.26 7.22
CA LEU A 587 22.28 24.87 8.10
C LEU A 587 22.77 26.16 8.77
N LYS A 588 24.07 26.23 9.10
CA LYS A 588 24.67 27.43 9.71
C LYS A 588 24.99 28.53 8.71
N SER A 589 25.19 28.17 7.44
CA SER A 589 25.51 29.13 6.38
C SER A 589 24.27 29.74 5.72
N ASP A 590 23.12 29.06 5.75
CA ASP A 590 21.87 29.53 5.14
C ASP A 590 20.71 29.33 6.12
N GLU A 591 20.29 30.43 6.76
CA GLU A 591 19.21 30.46 7.76
C GLU A 591 17.87 29.97 7.20
N ARG A 592 17.65 30.07 5.89
CA ARG A 592 16.43 29.54 5.24
C ARG A 592 16.21 28.06 5.57
N PHE A 593 17.27 27.26 5.64
CA PHE A 593 17.10 25.83 5.93
C PHE A 593 16.70 25.57 7.38
N ILE A 594 17.20 26.34 8.36
CA ILE A 594 16.78 26.12 9.75
C ILE A 594 15.33 26.58 9.96
N ASP A 595 14.90 27.61 9.24
CA ASP A 595 13.51 28.09 9.25
C ASP A 595 12.55 27.11 8.56
N ALA A 596 12.97 26.52 7.44
CA ALA A 596 12.13 25.57 6.70
C ALA A 596 12.15 24.16 7.31
N LEU A 597 13.32 23.68 7.73
CA LEU A 597 13.60 22.29 8.08
C LEU A 597 14.01 22.10 9.54
N GLY A 598 13.81 23.09 10.42
CA GLY A 598 14.20 23.03 11.82
C GLY A 598 13.30 22.15 12.71
N PRO A 599 13.75 21.82 13.93
CA PRO A 599 13.02 20.93 14.84
C PRO A 599 11.68 21.50 15.34
N HIS A 600 11.44 22.81 15.21
CA HIS A 600 10.15 23.43 15.51
C HIS A 600 9.00 22.85 14.66
N ARG A 601 9.30 22.27 13.50
CA ARG A 601 8.33 21.58 12.62
C ARG A 601 7.80 20.26 13.18
N LEU A 602 8.41 19.71 14.24
CA LEU A 602 7.96 18.46 14.85
C LEU A 602 6.58 18.57 15.52
N THR A 603 6.19 19.77 15.92
CA THR A 603 4.98 20.05 16.69
C THR A 603 4.16 21.20 16.07
N GLY A 604 2.90 21.31 16.49
CA GLY A 604 2.04 22.47 16.24
C GLY A 604 2.13 23.55 17.32
N MET A 605 2.97 23.37 18.35
CA MET A 605 3.24 24.43 19.33
C MET A 605 3.92 25.62 18.65
N LYS A 606 3.56 26.84 19.07
CA LYS A 606 4.23 28.08 18.64
C LYS A 606 5.64 28.10 19.24
N LEU A 607 6.63 27.70 18.45
CA LEU A 607 8.03 27.62 18.85
C LEU A 607 8.87 28.14 17.69
N SER A 608 9.77 29.09 17.95
CA SER A 608 10.72 29.55 16.94
C SER A 608 11.78 28.48 16.66
N ALA A 609 12.44 28.58 15.50
CA ALA A 609 13.54 27.67 15.15
C ALA A 609 14.66 27.69 16.20
N GLY A 610 15.03 28.87 16.71
CA GLY A 610 16.06 29.03 17.73
C GLY A 610 15.68 28.43 19.09
N GLU A 611 14.42 28.55 19.53
CA GLU A 611 13.97 27.92 20.77
C GLU A 611 13.95 26.39 20.65
N ALA A 612 13.50 25.85 19.52
CA ALA A 612 13.51 24.42 19.26
C ALA A 612 14.93 23.84 19.21
N ALA A 613 15.89 24.56 18.61
CA ALA A 613 17.29 24.16 18.54
C ALA A 613 18.00 24.12 19.91
N ARG A 614 17.49 24.85 20.91
CA ARG A 614 17.96 24.74 22.31
C ARG A 614 17.48 23.45 22.99
N ILE A 615 16.36 22.90 22.54
CA ILE A 615 15.77 21.67 23.09
C ILE A 615 16.33 20.44 22.36
N VAL A 616 16.37 20.48 21.03
CA VAL A 616 16.90 19.40 20.18
C VAL A 616 18.29 19.82 19.69
N PRO A 617 19.38 19.19 20.18
CA PRO A 617 20.74 19.58 19.81
C PRO A 617 20.94 19.62 18.29
N GLU A 618 21.55 20.70 17.78
CA GLU A 618 21.77 20.89 16.33
C GLU A 618 22.47 19.70 15.68
N ALA A 619 23.46 19.12 16.37
CA ALA A 619 24.21 17.96 15.88
C ALA A 619 23.33 16.71 15.75
N LEU A 620 22.34 16.54 16.62
CA LEU A 620 21.36 15.46 16.52
C LEU A 620 20.39 15.74 15.37
N TRP A 621 19.90 16.96 15.25
CA TRP A 621 19.00 17.34 14.17
C TRP A 621 19.66 17.21 12.78
N ALA A 622 20.93 17.59 12.65
CA ALA A 622 21.69 17.39 11.43
C ALA A 622 21.85 15.91 11.06
N GLN A 623 21.89 15.00 12.04
CA GLN A 623 21.86 13.55 11.77
C GLN A 623 20.50 13.08 11.25
N VAL A 624 19.40 13.64 11.78
CA VAL A 624 18.03 13.37 11.27
C VAL A 624 17.93 13.80 9.80
N LEU A 625 18.38 15.01 9.46
CA LEU A 625 18.35 15.48 8.07
C LEU A 625 19.32 14.71 7.17
N ALA A 626 20.52 14.36 7.66
CA ALA A 626 21.48 13.53 6.91
C ALA A 626 20.92 12.15 6.57
N MET A 627 20.17 11.52 7.47
CA MET A 627 19.45 10.28 7.21
C MET A 627 18.48 10.43 6.03
N ILE A 628 17.72 11.54 5.98
CA ILE A 628 16.78 11.81 4.87
C ILE A 628 17.55 12.04 3.56
N VAL A 629 18.62 12.86 3.57
CA VAL A 629 19.47 13.11 2.38
C VAL A 629 19.98 11.79 1.80
N ARG A 630 20.52 10.91 2.64
CA ARG A 630 21.04 9.60 2.23
C ARG A 630 19.96 8.72 1.59
N ALA A 631 18.71 8.83 2.06
CA ALA A 631 17.57 8.08 1.52
C ALA A 631 16.99 8.66 0.21
N LEU A 632 17.54 9.74 -0.35
CA LEU A 632 17.15 10.28 -1.66
C LEU A 632 18.06 9.70 -2.76
N PRO A 633 17.61 8.71 -3.57
CA PRO A 633 18.47 8.07 -4.58
C PRO A 633 18.91 9.04 -5.68
N GLY A 634 20.18 8.93 -6.08
CA GLY A 634 20.73 9.67 -7.22
C GLY A 634 20.89 11.18 -7.05
N VAL A 635 20.71 11.74 -5.85
CA VAL A 635 20.96 13.17 -5.59
C VAL A 635 22.46 13.47 -5.49
N GLY A 636 23.25 12.55 -4.93
CA GLY A 636 24.68 12.75 -4.74
C GLY A 636 25.42 11.48 -4.34
N PRO A 637 26.74 11.57 -4.12
CA PRO A 637 27.58 10.42 -3.72
C PRO A 637 27.21 9.85 -2.33
N ASP A 638 26.50 10.62 -1.50
CA ASP A 638 26.03 10.19 -0.18
C ASP A 638 24.70 9.40 -0.21
N SER A 639 24.01 9.37 -1.36
CA SER A 639 22.77 8.61 -1.55
C SER A 639 23.05 7.10 -1.40
N VAL A 640 22.13 6.34 -0.80
CA VAL A 640 22.26 4.86 -0.69
C VAL A 640 22.42 4.20 -2.06
N SER A 641 21.73 4.74 -3.06
CA SER A 641 21.66 4.20 -4.41
C SER A 641 21.87 5.30 -5.43
N LYS A 642 22.52 4.95 -6.55
CA LYS A 642 22.81 5.87 -7.66
C LYS A 642 21.56 6.28 -8.41
N ASP A 643 20.55 5.41 -8.43
CA ASP A 643 19.25 5.65 -9.04
C ASP A 643 18.16 4.73 -8.46
N LEU A 644 16.96 4.79 -9.04
CA LEU A 644 15.78 4.06 -8.57
C LEU A 644 15.82 2.55 -8.86
N GLY A 645 16.71 2.11 -9.76
CA GLY A 645 16.90 0.71 -10.16
C GLY A 645 18.15 0.05 -9.58
N ASP A 646 19.03 0.83 -8.93
CA ASP A 646 20.32 0.40 -8.35
C ASP A 646 20.15 -0.44 -7.07
N ALA A 647 19.69 -1.68 -7.25
CA ALA A 647 19.51 -2.67 -6.20
C ALA A 647 20.33 -3.95 -6.45
N PRO A 648 20.87 -4.59 -5.40
CA PRO A 648 21.51 -5.90 -5.52
C PRO A 648 20.50 -6.97 -5.99
N PRO A 649 20.74 -7.70 -7.10
CA PRO A 649 19.74 -8.61 -7.70
C PRO A 649 19.19 -9.73 -6.81
N ALA A 650 19.93 -10.15 -5.78
CA ALA A 650 19.58 -11.27 -4.90
C ALA A 650 19.46 -10.87 -3.42
N ALA A 651 19.45 -9.57 -3.13
CA ALA A 651 19.36 -9.05 -1.77
C ALA A 651 18.73 -7.66 -1.80
N LEU A 652 17.52 -7.59 -2.35
CA LEU A 652 16.83 -6.33 -2.60
C LEU A 652 16.61 -5.53 -1.32
N GLU A 653 16.41 -6.21 -0.19
CA GLU A 653 16.23 -5.62 1.13
C GLU A 653 17.46 -4.85 1.65
N LYS A 654 18.66 -5.12 1.13
CA LYS A 654 19.88 -4.42 1.57
C LYS A 654 19.86 -2.93 1.29
N ALA A 655 19.07 -2.48 0.30
CA ALA A 655 18.88 -1.07 0.02
C ALA A 655 18.32 -0.28 1.23
N PHE A 656 17.64 -0.94 2.18
CA PHE A 656 17.09 -0.27 3.36
C PHE A 656 18.03 -0.26 4.58
N GLU A 657 19.12 -1.03 4.57
CA GLU A 657 19.99 -1.20 5.75
C GLU A 657 20.58 0.12 6.28
N PRO A 658 21.11 1.03 5.42
CA PRO A 658 21.65 2.30 5.91
C PRO A 658 20.60 3.14 6.64
N LEU A 659 19.42 3.31 6.03
CA LEU A 659 18.30 4.06 6.62
C LEU A 659 17.83 3.42 7.93
N ARG A 660 17.69 2.10 7.96
CA ARG A 660 17.27 1.37 9.16
C ARG A 660 18.28 1.54 10.32
N ASN A 661 19.57 1.47 10.02
CA ASN A 661 20.62 1.65 11.01
C ASN A 661 20.66 3.08 11.57
N ASP A 662 20.50 4.09 10.70
CA ASP A 662 20.40 5.49 11.12
C ASP A 662 19.19 5.71 12.05
N LEU A 663 18.01 5.19 11.68
CA LEU A 663 16.79 5.29 12.49
C LEU A 663 16.98 4.67 13.88
N TYR A 664 17.52 3.45 13.98
CA TYR A 664 17.77 2.82 15.28
C TYR A 664 18.82 3.55 16.12
N ALA A 665 19.84 4.15 15.49
CA ALA A 665 20.82 4.97 16.19
C ALA A 665 20.17 6.25 16.73
N LEU A 666 19.34 6.92 15.94
CA LEU A 666 18.60 8.13 16.32
C LEU A 666 17.59 7.85 17.44
N VAL A 667 16.78 6.80 17.33
CA VAL A 667 15.82 6.37 18.37
C VAL A 667 16.53 6.15 19.70
N ARG A 668 17.67 5.47 19.69
CA ARG A 668 18.46 5.20 20.90
C ARG A 668 18.98 6.49 21.55
N LYS A 669 19.50 7.43 20.74
CA LYS A 669 19.99 8.73 21.20
C LYS A 669 18.88 9.60 21.80
N VAL A 670 17.72 9.66 21.17
CA VAL A 670 16.59 10.43 21.70
C VAL A 670 16.03 9.76 22.95
N ARG A 671 15.96 8.42 22.98
CA ARG A 671 15.52 7.68 24.17
C ARG A 671 16.40 7.98 25.39
N SER A 672 17.73 8.04 25.23
CA SER A 672 18.60 8.40 26.35
C SER A 672 18.30 9.82 26.86
N MET A 673 17.98 10.78 25.99
CA MET A 673 17.60 12.14 26.40
C MET A 673 16.26 12.21 27.14
N ILE A 674 15.37 11.22 26.97
CA ILE A 674 14.06 11.16 27.64
C ILE A 674 14.16 10.48 29.01
N VAL A 675 15.00 9.45 29.13
CA VAL A 675 15.11 8.62 30.34
C VAL A 675 16.18 9.14 31.30
N SER A 676 17.21 9.83 30.80
CA SER A 676 18.15 10.55 31.66
C SER A 676 17.42 11.67 32.41
N ASP A 677 17.64 11.75 33.73
CA ASP A 677 17.23 12.91 34.52
C ASP A 677 18.20 14.06 34.19
N PRO A 678 17.76 15.11 33.47
CA PRO A 678 18.65 16.21 33.10
C PRO A 678 19.19 16.95 34.32
N ALA A 679 18.51 16.88 35.47
CA ALA A 679 19.01 17.44 36.73
C ALA A 679 20.17 16.62 37.29
N ALA A 680 20.07 15.28 37.23
CA ALA A 680 21.16 14.39 37.63
C ALA A 680 22.36 14.51 36.66
N ASP A 681 22.12 14.66 35.35
CA ASP A 681 23.18 14.85 34.36
C ASP A 681 23.84 16.24 34.48
N ALA A 682 23.07 17.29 34.83
CA ALA A 682 23.60 18.62 35.11
C ALA A 682 24.44 18.65 36.39
N GLU A 683 23.98 17.96 37.45
CA GLU A 683 24.73 17.79 38.70
C GLU A 683 26.03 17.01 38.48
N LEU A 684 26.00 15.95 37.66
CA LEU A 684 27.20 15.22 37.21
C LEU A 684 28.15 16.12 36.40
N HIS A 685 27.62 16.96 35.51
CA HIS A 685 28.44 17.90 34.74
C HIS A 685 29.05 19.01 35.60
N GLU A 686 28.34 19.52 36.60
CA GLU A 686 28.91 20.45 37.58
C GLU A 686 29.99 19.79 38.44
N LEU A 687 29.75 18.56 38.91
CA LEU A 687 30.75 17.78 39.67
C LEU A 687 32.03 17.53 38.86
N VAL A 688 31.91 17.13 37.59
CA VAL A 688 33.06 16.94 36.70
C VAL A 688 33.81 18.25 36.49
N ARG A 689 33.08 19.36 36.28
CA ARG A 689 33.66 20.69 36.06
C ARG A 689 34.30 21.28 37.33
N ALA A 690 33.85 20.90 38.52
CA ALA A 690 34.44 21.27 39.80
C ALA A 690 35.67 20.41 40.19
N SER A 691 35.81 19.23 39.56
CA SER A 691 36.93 18.29 39.79
C SER A 691 38.11 18.47 38.82
N MET A 692 37.93 19.26 37.76
CA MET A 692 38.97 19.76 36.86
C MET A 692 39.37 21.18 37.28
#